data_AF-A0A7W0JBA0-F1
#
_entry.id   AF-A0A7W0JBA0-F1
#
_cell.length_a   1.000
_cell.length_b   1.000
_cell.length_c   1.000
_cell.angle_alpha   90.00
_cell.angle_beta   90.00
_cell.angle_gamma   90.00
#
_symmetry.space_group_name_H-M   'P 1'
#
loop_
_entity.id
_entity.type
_entity.pdbx_description
1 polymer ?
#
loop_
_entity_poly.entity_id
_entity_poly.type
_entity_poly.pdbx_seq_one_letter_code
_entity_poly.pdbx_strand_id
1 'polypeptide(L)'
;MALATMLFAPAPAAAQERLCDTSFENCRVPLIDLIRNEKVGIDAAWWFMTDARYTTELIRKWKEGVPVRVIIDPRANSSYPHNADRLKELQDAGIPMRQKVSSGILHWKMMLFAGQNTVEFSAANYSPFGFVPSDPYRNYTDEVVYFSTVSSVVNSFMTKFDDLWTTTSGYSNYANISGALTRTYPRFTKDPELNFPPLESFRSRSVSAYNKETQQIDAVMFRITDRQHTDALIAAIGRGVRVRLLTDWGQYTWSERLWHSWNVDRLYKAGAEIRVAGESGDRLNAAPRRGHWGTMHQKSTLLYSQGMTVFGSSNWTSPSTDSQEEHNYFTTRPVFFQYFRDQFERKWNNSNPVGAIETEPLVPMPPDPLTLVSPADGATEVSTSSVTFSWGSGVWTHVYDLYLGTDSNPPLAVADRELGPSMHGTDYKSLTVSNLQPGTTYYWRVVGKTMADLARSSPIRSFTTAGTAPEPPPPGPSPSLPSGWASRDIGSVGRAGNASESGGTFTTQGSGADIWDGADGFHFAYQSMSGDGEIVARVGSLLASHHWAKAGVMIRESLTANSRHAMMLVSPARGVAFQRRVQTGGVTTHTDGGGGTAPVWVRLVRTGNRIDAYRSANGSSWTLVGTDTIAMGSTVNVGLALTSHDNSRLATATFDNVRVTQGTAPPPTTPLPSGWSSRDLGAVGATGSASASTGVYTVRGAGADIWGTADAFHFAYREISGDGRIVARVTGLNDTHRWAKAGVMIRESLTAGSRHAMMVTSPSMGMAFQRRPSTSGESVQTAGSGSAAPQWVALERSGNVIFAHESSNGVNWTLVGSQTIAMNQNVYVGLAVTSHVQGTLTTATFDNVIVE
;
A
#
# COMPACT_ATOMS: atom_id res chain seq x y z
N MET A 1 -31.87 -47.64 45.67
CA MET A 1 -30.59 -48.16 45.14
C MET A 1 -30.91 -49.32 44.20
N ALA A 2 -30.69 -49.12 42.90
CA ALA A 2 -30.41 -50.16 41.89
C ALA A 2 -30.22 -49.43 40.55
N LEU A 3 -28.97 -49.07 40.23
CA LEU A 3 -28.59 -48.59 38.90
C LEU A 3 -28.34 -49.83 38.04
N ALA A 4 -29.09 -49.97 36.95
CA ALA A 4 -28.82 -50.96 35.92
C ALA A 4 -27.70 -50.45 35.00
N THR A 5 -26.54 -51.09 35.05
CA THR A 5 -25.42 -50.86 34.12
C THR A 5 -25.68 -51.62 32.82
N MET A 6 -26.09 -50.92 31.76
CA MET A 6 -26.03 -51.43 30.39
C MET A 6 -24.59 -51.31 29.88
N LEU A 7 -23.95 -52.47 29.65
CA LEU A 7 -22.69 -52.58 28.93
C LEU A 7 -22.95 -52.39 27.43
N PHE A 8 -22.51 -51.26 26.87
CA PHE A 8 -22.34 -51.11 25.43
C PHE A 8 -21.01 -51.75 25.02
N ALA A 9 -21.06 -52.78 24.17
CA ALA A 9 -19.89 -53.25 23.46
C ALA A 9 -19.41 -52.14 22.49
N PRO A 10 -18.11 -51.83 22.40
CA PRO A 10 -17.62 -50.84 21.45
C PRO A 10 -17.78 -51.41 20.03
N ALA A 11 -18.48 -50.67 19.17
CA ALA A 11 -18.42 -50.90 17.73
C ALA A 11 -16.95 -50.73 17.27
N PRO A 12 -16.48 -51.49 16.25
CA PRO A 12 -15.14 -51.30 15.72
C PRO A 12 -14.99 -49.84 15.26
N ALA A 13 -13.97 -49.16 15.78
CA ALA A 13 -13.67 -47.78 15.42
C ALA A 13 -13.35 -47.73 13.91
N ALA A 14 -14.32 -47.31 13.10
CA ALA A 14 -14.05 -46.88 11.74
C ALA A 14 -12.97 -45.79 11.81
N ALA A 15 -11.91 -45.94 11.02
CA ALA A 15 -10.84 -44.94 10.96
C ALA A 15 -11.45 -43.58 10.62
N GLN A 16 -11.51 -42.71 11.62
CA GLN A 16 -12.02 -41.37 11.48
C GLN A 16 -11.02 -40.56 10.64
N GLU A 17 -11.52 -39.74 9.72
CA GLU A 17 -10.68 -38.80 9.00
C GLU A 17 -9.81 -37.98 9.97
N ARG A 18 -8.55 -37.76 9.60
CA ARG A 18 -7.59 -37.09 10.48
C ARG A 18 -6.77 -36.06 9.71
N LEU A 19 -6.73 -34.84 10.23
CA LEU A 19 -5.71 -33.84 9.90
C LEU A 19 -4.66 -33.87 11.01
N CYS A 20 -3.39 -33.96 10.64
CA CYS A 20 -2.27 -34.01 11.58
C CYS A 20 -1.33 -32.84 11.34
N ASP A 21 -1.08 -32.04 12.38
CA ASP A 21 -0.26 -30.84 12.32
C ASP A 21 1.21 -31.15 12.65
N THR A 22 2.09 -31.06 11.65
CA THR A 22 3.52 -31.37 11.84
C THR A 22 4.26 -30.32 12.67
N SER A 23 3.62 -29.21 13.03
CA SER A 23 4.25 -28.21 13.89
C SER A 23 4.42 -28.71 15.33
N PHE A 24 3.66 -29.71 15.76
CA PHE A 24 3.77 -30.27 17.12
C PHE A 24 3.46 -31.77 17.21
N GLU A 25 2.82 -32.37 16.21
CA GLU A 25 2.47 -33.78 16.20
C GLU A 25 3.51 -34.66 15.48
N ASN A 26 3.52 -35.93 15.83
CA ASN A 26 4.24 -36.96 15.09
C ASN A 26 3.30 -37.64 14.09
N CYS A 27 3.19 -37.06 12.89
CA CYS A 27 2.31 -37.54 11.82
C CYS A 27 2.83 -38.81 11.14
N ARG A 28 4.07 -39.23 11.42
CA ARG A 28 4.63 -40.49 10.93
C ARG A 28 3.92 -41.70 11.55
N VAL A 29 3.53 -41.62 12.82
CA VAL A 29 2.94 -42.76 13.56
C VAL A 29 1.65 -43.26 12.89
N PRO A 30 0.63 -42.40 12.64
CA PRO A 30 -0.58 -42.84 11.95
C PRO A 30 -0.32 -43.46 10.56
N LEU A 31 0.62 -42.90 9.79
CA LEU A 31 0.97 -43.43 8.47
C LEU A 31 1.63 -44.82 8.57
N ILE A 32 2.57 -44.99 9.50
CA ILE A 32 3.17 -46.31 9.75
C ILE A 32 2.09 -47.30 10.16
N ASP A 33 1.19 -46.95 11.08
CA ASP A 33 0.14 -47.86 11.53
C ASP A 33 -0.77 -48.30 10.38
N LEU A 34 -1.11 -47.41 9.43
CA LEU A 34 -1.83 -47.77 8.21
C LEU A 34 -1.04 -48.77 7.35
N ILE A 35 0.27 -48.58 7.15
CA ILE A 35 1.12 -49.55 6.42
C ILE A 35 1.09 -50.91 7.12
N ARG A 36 1.25 -50.93 8.45
CA ARG A 36 1.29 -52.18 9.24
C ARG A 36 -0.03 -52.94 9.19
N ASN A 37 -1.14 -52.22 9.21
CA ASN A 37 -2.48 -52.80 9.31
C ASN A 37 -3.09 -53.17 7.96
N GLU A 38 -2.54 -52.72 6.83
CA GLU A 38 -3.07 -53.02 5.50
C GLU A 38 -3.10 -54.53 5.20
N LYS A 39 -4.10 -55.00 4.44
CA LYS A 39 -4.28 -56.43 4.14
C LYS A 39 -4.56 -56.72 2.66
N VAL A 40 -4.88 -55.71 1.87
CA VAL A 40 -5.33 -55.85 0.48
C VAL A 40 -4.30 -55.27 -0.49
N GLY A 41 -3.82 -54.04 -0.27
CA GLY A 41 -2.83 -53.44 -1.17
C GLY A 41 -2.47 -52.01 -0.80
N ILE A 42 -1.23 -51.61 -1.12
CA ILE A 42 -0.69 -50.27 -0.92
C ILE A 42 -0.24 -49.69 -2.26
N ASP A 43 -0.75 -48.51 -2.59
CA ASP A 43 -0.30 -47.72 -3.73
C ASP A 43 0.29 -46.41 -3.24
N ALA A 44 1.52 -46.10 -3.64
CA ALA A 44 2.22 -44.92 -3.13
C ALA A 44 2.91 -44.15 -4.26
N ALA A 45 2.86 -42.83 -4.17
CA ALA A 45 3.49 -41.95 -5.15
C ALA A 45 4.13 -40.73 -4.48
N TRP A 46 5.35 -40.38 -4.91
CA TRP A 46 6.09 -39.27 -4.31
C TRP A 46 7.10 -38.59 -5.24
N TRP A 47 7.37 -37.32 -4.95
CA TRP A 47 8.54 -36.60 -5.48
C TRP A 47 9.84 -37.19 -4.92
N PHE A 48 10.00 -37.19 -3.59
CA PHE A 48 11.12 -37.87 -2.93
C PHE A 48 10.73 -38.47 -1.56
N MET A 49 11.51 -39.46 -1.13
CA MET A 49 11.49 -40.07 0.18
C MET A 49 12.94 -40.20 0.68
N THR A 50 13.24 -39.71 1.88
CA THR A 50 14.56 -39.88 2.50
C THR A 50 14.50 -40.64 3.82
N ASP A 51 13.30 -40.80 4.40
CA ASP A 51 13.11 -41.50 5.67
C ASP A 51 12.98 -43.02 5.46
N ALA A 52 14.00 -43.77 5.90
CA ALA A 52 14.07 -45.24 5.75
C ALA A 52 13.00 -46.00 6.54
N ARG A 53 12.31 -45.35 7.49
CA ARG A 53 11.24 -46.00 8.25
C ARG A 53 10.05 -46.35 7.36
N TYR A 54 9.76 -45.55 6.34
CA TYR A 54 8.68 -45.85 5.40
C TYR A 54 9.04 -47.01 4.48
N THR A 55 10.24 -47.01 3.88
CA THR A 55 10.69 -48.13 3.03
C THR A 55 10.76 -49.43 3.82
N THR A 56 11.25 -49.40 5.07
CA THR A 56 11.30 -50.57 5.96
C THR A 56 9.92 -51.20 6.13
N GLU A 57 8.90 -50.40 6.41
CA GLU A 57 7.53 -50.88 6.64
C GLU A 57 6.86 -51.35 5.35
N LEU A 58 7.05 -50.64 4.23
CA LEU A 58 6.56 -51.06 2.91
C LEU A 58 7.18 -52.41 2.47
N ILE A 59 8.48 -52.58 2.66
CA ILE A 59 9.19 -53.83 2.36
C ILE A 59 8.72 -54.96 3.25
N ARG A 60 8.53 -54.69 4.55
CA ARG A 60 7.95 -55.68 5.47
C ARG A 60 6.58 -56.12 4.98
N LYS A 61 5.76 -55.18 4.55
CA LYS A 61 4.40 -55.46 4.11
C LYS A 61 4.33 -56.23 2.80
N TRP A 62 5.21 -55.88 1.86
CA TRP A 62 5.43 -56.64 0.63
C TRP A 62 5.84 -58.10 0.92
N LYS A 63 6.75 -58.32 1.87
CA LYS A 63 7.18 -59.67 2.29
C LYS A 63 6.08 -60.48 2.98
N GLU A 64 5.09 -59.81 3.58
CA GLU A 64 3.87 -60.44 4.12
C GLU A 64 2.86 -60.83 3.02
N GLY A 65 3.15 -60.54 1.75
CA GLY A 65 2.30 -60.88 0.61
C GLY A 65 1.25 -59.83 0.25
N VAL A 66 1.26 -58.66 0.89
CA VAL A 66 0.39 -57.54 0.51
C VAL A 66 1.02 -56.82 -0.70
N PRO A 67 0.31 -56.70 -1.84
CA PRO A 67 0.80 -55.96 -3.00
C PRO A 67 1.17 -54.52 -2.65
N VAL A 68 2.34 -54.08 -3.10
CA VAL A 68 2.80 -52.69 -3.00
C VAL A 68 3.18 -52.20 -4.39
N ARG A 69 2.62 -51.08 -4.85
CA ARG A 69 2.98 -50.44 -6.13
C ARG A 69 3.45 -49.02 -5.89
N VAL A 70 4.51 -48.62 -6.59
CA VAL A 70 5.17 -47.35 -6.36
C VAL A 70 5.35 -46.55 -7.66
N ILE A 71 4.96 -45.27 -7.65
CA ILE A 71 5.25 -44.32 -8.73
C ILE A 71 6.18 -43.23 -8.20
N ILE A 72 7.31 -43.02 -8.85
CA ILE A 72 8.38 -42.13 -8.39
C ILE A 72 8.84 -41.15 -9.46
N ASP A 73 9.68 -40.22 -9.04
CA ASP A 73 10.46 -39.39 -9.94
C ASP A 73 11.94 -39.36 -9.53
N PRO A 74 12.80 -40.19 -10.17
CA PRO A 74 14.18 -40.33 -9.77
C PRO A 74 15.02 -39.08 -10.04
N ARG A 75 14.48 -38.08 -10.77
CA ARG A 75 15.14 -36.77 -10.97
C ARG A 75 15.35 -36.04 -9.64
N ALA A 76 14.59 -36.39 -8.59
CA ALA A 76 14.79 -35.86 -7.25
C ALA A 76 16.14 -36.28 -6.62
N ASN A 77 16.77 -37.36 -7.09
CA ASN A 77 18.03 -37.88 -6.52
C ASN A 77 19.16 -36.85 -6.46
N SER A 78 19.24 -35.94 -7.44
CA SER A 78 20.29 -34.92 -7.48
C SER A 78 20.15 -33.86 -6.38
N SER A 79 18.94 -33.67 -5.85
CA SER A 79 18.63 -32.62 -4.87
C SER A 79 18.43 -33.15 -3.45
N TYR A 80 18.10 -34.44 -3.30
CA TYR A 80 17.75 -35.03 -2.00
C TYR A 80 18.64 -36.24 -1.70
N PRO A 81 19.73 -36.03 -0.94
CA PRO A 81 20.57 -37.10 -0.44
C PRO A 81 19.71 -38.17 0.25
N HIS A 82 20.03 -39.44 0.02
CA HIS A 82 19.28 -40.63 0.45
C HIS A 82 18.03 -41.04 -0.33
N ASN A 83 17.49 -40.22 -1.25
CA ASN A 83 16.36 -40.69 -2.06
C ASN A 83 16.74 -41.90 -2.92
N ALA A 84 17.93 -41.86 -3.54
CA ALA A 84 18.44 -42.99 -4.32
C ALA A 84 18.57 -44.27 -3.47
N ASP A 85 19.01 -44.15 -2.20
CA ASP A 85 19.11 -45.27 -1.27
C ASP A 85 17.72 -45.89 -1.01
N ARG A 86 16.71 -45.05 -0.73
CA ARG A 86 15.33 -45.49 -0.50
C ARG A 86 14.74 -46.19 -1.74
N LEU A 87 14.99 -45.65 -2.93
CA LEU A 87 14.56 -46.29 -4.18
C LEU A 87 15.24 -47.64 -4.40
N LYS A 88 16.53 -47.75 -4.10
CA LYS A 88 17.30 -48.99 -4.22
C LYS A 88 16.82 -50.07 -3.24
N GLU A 89 16.50 -49.70 -2.00
CA GLU A 89 15.92 -50.61 -1.00
C GLU A 89 14.61 -51.25 -1.49
N LEU A 90 13.70 -50.45 -2.05
CA LEU A 90 12.44 -50.94 -2.61
C LEU A 90 12.66 -51.83 -3.85
N GLN A 91 13.58 -51.41 -4.73
CA GLN A 91 13.97 -52.19 -5.91
C GLN A 91 14.53 -53.56 -5.52
N ASP A 92 15.45 -53.62 -4.55
CA ASP A 92 16.08 -54.87 -4.10
C ASP A 92 15.10 -55.80 -3.40
N ALA A 93 14.07 -55.25 -2.76
CA ALA A 93 12.98 -56.03 -2.18
C ALA A 93 12.03 -56.65 -3.22
N GLY A 94 12.17 -56.31 -4.50
CA GLY A 94 11.31 -56.81 -5.57
C GLY A 94 10.00 -56.05 -5.76
N ILE A 95 9.86 -54.86 -5.16
CA ILE A 95 8.63 -54.05 -5.28
C ILE A 95 8.52 -53.47 -6.70
N PRO A 96 7.35 -53.59 -7.38
CA PRO A 96 7.13 -53.02 -8.71
C PRO A 96 7.06 -51.49 -8.67
N MET A 97 7.86 -50.84 -9.53
CA MET A 97 8.05 -49.39 -9.53
C MET A 97 7.95 -48.81 -10.93
N ARG A 98 7.21 -47.70 -11.08
CA ARG A 98 7.17 -46.87 -12.28
C ARG A 98 7.80 -45.51 -12.02
N GLN A 99 8.36 -44.91 -13.06
CA GLN A 99 8.97 -43.59 -13.01
C GLN A 99 8.30 -42.62 -13.99
N LYS A 100 8.17 -41.37 -13.56
CA LYS A 100 7.83 -40.26 -14.44
C LYS A 100 9.04 -39.88 -15.30
N VAL A 101 8.82 -39.73 -16.60
CA VAL A 101 9.84 -39.32 -17.59
C VAL A 101 9.46 -38.08 -18.40
N SER A 102 8.18 -37.69 -18.42
CA SER A 102 7.72 -36.45 -19.06
C SER A 102 8.18 -35.19 -18.30
N SER A 103 8.06 -34.03 -18.95
CA SER A 103 8.29 -32.70 -18.35
C SER A 103 7.41 -32.46 -17.12
N GLY A 104 7.84 -31.56 -16.23
CA GLY A 104 7.24 -31.41 -14.91
C GLY A 104 7.56 -32.60 -13.99
N ILE A 105 7.42 -32.39 -12.69
CA ILE A 105 7.75 -33.39 -11.67
C ILE A 105 6.49 -34.18 -11.23
N LEU A 106 6.69 -35.37 -10.67
CA LEU A 106 5.67 -36.05 -9.87
C LEU A 106 5.60 -35.36 -8.51
N HIS A 107 4.69 -34.40 -8.34
CA HIS A 107 4.61 -33.61 -7.11
C HIS A 107 3.57 -34.16 -6.12
N TRP A 108 3.07 -35.38 -6.35
CA TRP A 108 2.25 -36.11 -5.39
C TRP A 108 3.03 -36.46 -4.15
N LYS A 109 2.34 -36.55 -3.01
CA LYS A 109 2.78 -37.25 -1.80
C LYS A 109 1.54 -37.91 -1.23
N MET A 110 1.36 -39.16 -1.61
CA MET A 110 0.20 -39.95 -1.21
C MET A 110 0.53 -41.41 -0.99
N MET A 111 -0.17 -42.03 -0.03
CA MET A 111 -0.27 -43.47 0.13
C MET A 111 -1.74 -43.87 0.26
N LEU A 112 -2.17 -44.80 -0.59
CA LEU A 112 -3.50 -45.38 -0.61
C LEU A 112 -3.46 -46.79 -0.01
N PHE A 113 -4.40 -47.05 0.89
CA PHE A 113 -4.54 -48.29 1.66
C PHE A 113 -5.90 -48.94 1.31
N ALA A 114 -5.87 -49.89 0.37
CA ALA A 114 -7.09 -50.40 -0.27
C ALA A 114 -8.04 -51.11 0.70
N GLY A 115 -7.51 -51.97 1.56
CA GLY A 115 -8.29 -52.75 2.53
C GLY A 115 -8.84 -51.91 3.66
N GLN A 116 -8.23 -50.76 3.92
CA GLN A 116 -8.64 -49.81 4.95
C GLN A 116 -9.49 -48.66 4.40
N ASN A 117 -9.78 -48.61 3.09
CA ASN A 117 -10.49 -47.50 2.43
C ASN A 117 -9.94 -46.13 2.89
N THR A 118 -8.61 -45.98 2.88
CA THR A 118 -7.95 -44.79 3.40
C THR A 118 -6.93 -44.29 2.40
N VAL A 119 -6.88 -42.98 2.17
CA VAL A 119 -5.79 -42.32 1.44
C VAL A 119 -5.15 -41.25 2.32
N GLU A 120 -3.84 -41.34 2.48
CA GLU A 120 -3.02 -40.23 2.98
C GLU A 120 -2.62 -39.37 1.78
N PHE A 121 -2.77 -38.04 1.91
CA PHE A 121 -2.19 -37.10 0.96
C PHE A 121 -1.94 -35.72 1.56
N SER A 122 -0.88 -35.05 1.14
CA SER A 122 -0.50 -33.70 1.62
C SER A 122 0.57 -33.04 0.72
N ALA A 123 1.13 -31.91 1.14
CA ALA A 123 2.35 -31.38 0.53
C ALA A 123 3.64 -31.98 1.13
N ALA A 124 3.54 -32.79 2.18
CA ALA A 124 4.66 -33.29 2.97
C ALA A 124 5.46 -34.35 2.21
N ASN A 125 6.75 -34.09 1.98
CA ASN A 125 7.67 -35.13 1.48
C ASN A 125 7.95 -36.16 2.58
N TYR A 126 8.18 -37.43 2.19
CA TYR A 126 8.48 -38.53 3.11
C TYR A 126 9.92 -38.46 3.65
N SER A 127 10.17 -37.42 4.44
CA SER A 127 11.45 -37.11 5.08
C SER A 127 11.32 -37.14 6.60
N PRO A 128 12.44 -37.22 7.35
CA PRO A 128 12.39 -37.22 8.81
C PRO A 128 11.67 -36.02 9.41
N PHE A 129 11.85 -34.83 8.83
CA PHE A 129 11.29 -33.56 9.35
C PHE A 129 9.99 -33.13 8.66
N GLY A 130 9.58 -33.81 7.59
CA GLY A 130 8.32 -33.53 6.88
C GLY A 130 7.08 -34.00 7.61
N PHE A 131 7.24 -34.95 8.55
CA PHE A 131 6.13 -35.56 9.30
C PHE A 131 6.27 -35.40 10.82
N VAL A 132 7.40 -34.90 11.31
CA VAL A 132 7.71 -34.79 12.73
C VAL A 132 8.53 -33.51 12.97
N PRO A 133 8.15 -32.65 13.93
CA PRO A 133 8.93 -31.47 14.26
C PRO A 133 10.27 -31.86 14.90
N SER A 134 11.31 -31.08 14.62
CA SER A 134 12.58 -31.16 15.35
C SER A 134 12.44 -30.54 16.75
N ASP A 135 11.78 -29.38 16.82
CA ASP A 135 11.39 -28.70 18.05
C ASP A 135 9.96 -28.15 17.87
N PRO A 136 8.95 -28.65 18.60
CA PRO A 136 7.56 -28.22 18.44
C PRO A 136 7.40 -26.70 18.44
N TYR A 137 6.67 -26.18 17.44
CA TYR A 137 6.41 -24.76 17.17
C TYR A 137 7.65 -23.89 16.85
N ARG A 138 8.86 -24.43 16.94
CA ARG A 138 10.13 -23.67 16.77
C ARG A 138 10.95 -24.13 15.58
N ASN A 139 10.98 -25.42 15.28
CA ASN A 139 11.73 -25.98 14.16
C ASN A 139 11.00 -27.18 13.58
N TYR A 140 10.25 -26.94 12.50
CA TYR A 140 9.43 -27.94 11.84
C TYR A 140 9.27 -27.58 10.35
N THR A 141 9.04 -28.59 9.51
CA THR A 141 8.54 -28.35 8.16
C THR A 141 7.04 -28.16 8.26
N ASP A 142 6.56 -26.98 7.93
CA ASP A 142 5.16 -26.63 8.04
C ASP A 142 4.31 -27.45 7.07
N GLU A 143 3.49 -28.35 7.60
CA GLU A 143 2.65 -29.27 6.85
C GLU A 143 1.38 -29.66 7.62
N VAL A 144 0.37 -30.08 6.85
CA VAL A 144 -0.79 -30.79 7.38
C VAL A 144 -0.93 -32.09 6.63
N VAL A 145 -0.81 -33.21 7.34
CA VAL A 145 -0.97 -34.56 6.76
C VAL A 145 -2.42 -34.98 6.89
N TYR A 146 -3.09 -35.24 5.78
CA TYR A 146 -4.51 -35.60 5.76
C TYR A 146 -4.71 -37.08 5.45
N PHE A 147 -5.41 -37.76 6.34
CA PHE A 147 -5.85 -39.15 6.20
C PHE A 147 -7.36 -39.16 5.97
N SER A 148 -7.79 -39.44 4.73
CA SER A 148 -9.20 -39.45 4.35
C SER A 148 -9.74 -40.86 4.23
N THR A 149 -10.92 -41.09 4.79
CA THR A 149 -11.74 -42.30 4.59
C THR A 149 -13.00 -42.03 3.76
N VAL A 150 -13.14 -40.83 3.19
CA VAL A 150 -14.26 -40.47 2.32
C VAL A 150 -14.15 -41.26 1.02
N SER A 151 -15.10 -42.16 0.78
CA SER A 151 -15.02 -43.09 -0.35
C SER A 151 -14.88 -42.39 -1.71
N SER A 152 -15.53 -41.26 -1.96
CA SER A 152 -15.36 -40.53 -3.24
C SER A 152 -13.94 -39.99 -3.43
N VAL A 153 -13.30 -39.52 -2.36
CA VAL A 153 -11.89 -39.08 -2.36
C VAL A 153 -10.96 -40.27 -2.59
N VAL A 154 -11.12 -41.35 -1.81
CA VAL A 154 -10.33 -42.60 -1.94
C VAL A 154 -10.45 -43.18 -3.35
N ASN A 155 -11.67 -43.30 -3.87
CA ASN A 155 -11.98 -43.82 -5.20
C ASN A 155 -11.38 -42.96 -6.32
N SER A 156 -11.29 -41.65 -6.12
CA SER A 156 -10.66 -40.74 -7.06
C SER A 156 -9.16 -40.99 -7.16
N PHE A 157 -8.49 -41.19 -6.02
CA PHE A 157 -7.07 -41.56 -5.98
C PHE A 157 -6.82 -42.96 -6.52
N MET A 158 -7.68 -43.95 -6.24
CA MET A 158 -7.64 -45.27 -6.88
C MET A 158 -7.66 -45.14 -8.42
N THR A 159 -8.61 -44.36 -8.94
CA THR A 159 -8.76 -44.18 -10.39
C THR A 159 -7.55 -43.50 -11.00
N LYS A 160 -7.11 -42.38 -10.41
CA LYS A 160 -6.02 -41.58 -10.95
C LYS A 160 -4.66 -42.26 -10.77
N PHE A 161 -4.41 -42.97 -9.66
CA PHE A 161 -3.19 -43.78 -9.50
C PHE A 161 -3.11 -44.85 -10.59
N ASP A 162 -4.20 -45.58 -10.87
CA ASP A 162 -4.23 -46.57 -11.93
C ASP A 162 -4.08 -45.96 -13.35
N ASP A 163 -4.59 -44.74 -13.58
CA ASP A 163 -4.35 -44.01 -14.84
C ASP A 163 -2.84 -43.74 -15.02
N LEU A 164 -2.15 -43.29 -13.96
CA LEU A 164 -0.70 -43.08 -13.98
C LEU A 164 0.09 -44.41 -14.05
N TRP A 165 -0.41 -45.46 -13.39
CA TRP A 165 0.20 -46.79 -13.38
C TRP A 165 0.14 -47.46 -14.75
N THR A 166 -0.90 -47.20 -15.54
CA THR A 166 -1.11 -47.89 -16.83
C THR A 166 -0.71 -47.08 -18.05
N THR A 167 -0.55 -45.75 -17.93
CA THR A 167 -0.15 -44.92 -19.08
C THR A 167 1.29 -45.20 -19.55
N THR A 168 1.49 -45.35 -20.85
CA THR A 168 2.83 -45.37 -21.47
C THR A 168 3.31 -43.98 -21.90
N SER A 169 2.42 -42.99 -21.86
CA SER A 169 2.75 -41.60 -22.15
C SER A 169 3.29 -40.94 -20.89
N GLY A 170 4.54 -40.48 -20.95
CA GLY A 170 5.20 -39.73 -19.88
C GLY A 170 5.66 -40.55 -18.67
N TYR A 171 5.47 -41.88 -18.68
CA TYR A 171 5.93 -42.79 -17.65
C TYR A 171 6.59 -44.04 -18.25
N SER A 172 7.59 -44.59 -17.57
CA SER A 172 8.24 -45.85 -17.94
C SER A 172 8.37 -46.78 -16.72
N ASN A 173 8.71 -48.04 -16.96
CA ASN A 173 9.02 -48.96 -15.87
C ASN A 173 10.37 -48.57 -15.25
N TYR A 174 10.46 -48.62 -13.92
CA TYR A 174 11.69 -48.35 -13.18
C TYR A 174 12.30 -49.65 -12.66
N ALA A 175 11.52 -50.46 -11.94
CA ALA A 175 12.00 -51.73 -11.38
C ALA A 175 10.86 -52.76 -11.26
N ASN A 176 11.23 -54.05 -11.36
CA ASN A 176 10.39 -55.21 -11.00
C ASN A 176 9.01 -55.28 -11.70
N ILE A 177 8.91 -54.81 -12.94
CA ILE A 177 7.71 -54.93 -13.77
C ILE A 177 8.08 -55.65 -15.07
N SER A 178 7.61 -56.89 -15.23
CA SER A 178 7.83 -57.72 -16.42
C SER A 178 6.52 -58.07 -17.17
N GLY A 179 5.37 -57.88 -16.52
CA GLY A 179 4.04 -58.17 -17.09
C GLY A 179 3.35 -56.95 -17.72
N ALA A 180 2.18 -57.18 -18.31
CA ALA A 180 1.34 -56.10 -18.85
C ALA A 180 0.87 -55.16 -17.74
N LEU A 181 0.86 -53.85 -18.02
CA LEU A 181 0.34 -52.84 -17.10
C LEU A 181 -1.19 -52.93 -17.05
N THR A 182 -1.73 -53.32 -15.91
CA THR A 182 -3.17 -53.48 -15.68
C THR A 182 -3.66 -52.59 -14.54
N ARG A 183 -4.93 -52.22 -14.58
CA ARG A 183 -5.60 -51.55 -13.46
C ARG A 183 -5.88 -52.55 -12.36
N THR A 184 -5.77 -52.10 -11.12
CA THR A 184 -6.18 -52.89 -9.94
C THR A 184 -7.64 -52.60 -9.58
N TYR A 185 -8.08 -51.36 -9.77
CA TYR A 185 -9.39 -50.89 -9.37
C TYR A 185 -10.31 -50.61 -10.57
N PRO A 186 -11.63 -50.69 -10.36
CA PRO A 186 -12.61 -50.10 -11.27
C PRO A 186 -12.34 -48.61 -11.52
N ARG A 187 -12.86 -48.07 -12.63
CA ARG A 187 -12.91 -46.62 -12.80
C ARG A 187 -14.06 -46.07 -11.98
N PHE A 188 -13.76 -45.11 -11.12
CA PHE A 188 -14.75 -44.38 -10.35
C PHE A 188 -14.89 -42.94 -10.86
N THR A 189 -16.05 -42.34 -10.62
CA THR A 189 -16.25 -40.91 -10.85
C THR A 189 -15.37 -40.11 -9.89
N LYS A 190 -14.62 -39.14 -10.42
CA LYS A 190 -13.80 -38.23 -9.62
C LYS A 190 -14.69 -37.35 -8.72
N ASP A 191 -14.29 -37.20 -7.47
CA ASP A 191 -14.89 -36.25 -6.53
C ASP A 191 -14.76 -34.82 -7.09
N PRO A 192 -15.86 -34.05 -7.16
CA PRO A 192 -15.81 -32.69 -7.71
C PRO A 192 -14.95 -31.74 -6.88
N GLU A 193 -14.76 -31.98 -5.58
CA GLU A 193 -13.90 -31.17 -4.71
C GLU A 193 -12.41 -31.42 -4.98
N LEU A 194 -12.03 -32.54 -5.59
CA LEU A 194 -10.65 -32.81 -5.99
C LEU A 194 -10.28 -32.12 -7.31
N ASN A 195 -9.01 -31.77 -7.42
CA ASN A 195 -8.39 -31.18 -8.60
C ASN A 195 -7.02 -31.85 -8.84
N PHE A 196 -6.83 -32.44 -10.03
CA PHE A 196 -5.58 -33.12 -10.40
C PHE A 196 -4.89 -32.44 -11.60
N PRO A 197 -4.01 -31.45 -11.37
CA PRO A 197 -3.14 -30.93 -12.43
C PRO A 197 -2.20 -32.00 -13.01
N PRO A 198 -1.82 -31.89 -14.29
CA PRO A 198 -2.18 -30.81 -15.22
C PRO A 198 -3.53 -31.02 -15.94
N LEU A 199 -4.28 -32.10 -15.62
CA LEU A 199 -5.57 -32.38 -16.28
C LEU A 199 -6.61 -31.29 -16.02
N GLU A 200 -6.57 -30.69 -14.82
CA GLU A 200 -7.46 -29.60 -14.42
C GLU A 200 -6.62 -28.43 -13.89
N SER A 201 -6.84 -27.22 -14.42
CA SER A 201 -6.07 -26.04 -14.06
C SER A 201 -6.29 -25.60 -12.60
N PHE A 202 -5.29 -25.82 -11.75
CA PHE A 202 -5.29 -25.32 -10.36
C PHE A 202 -5.42 -23.80 -10.29
N ARG A 203 -4.65 -23.07 -11.12
CA ARG A 203 -4.71 -21.61 -11.24
C ARG A 203 -6.09 -21.10 -11.57
N SER A 204 -6.72 -21.62 -12.62
CA SER A 204 -8.04 -21.15 -13.05
C SER A 204 -9.11 -21.40 -11.98
N ARG A 205 -9.08 -22.57 -11.33
CA ARG A 205 -10.02 -22.91 -10.26
C ARG A 205 -9.82 -22.04 -9.03
N SER A 206 -8.57 -21.80 -8.62
CA SER A 206 -8.24 -20.94 -7.48
C SER A 206 -8.62 -19.48 -7.74
N VAL A 207 -8.23 -18.92 -8.88
CA VAL A 207 -8.58 -17.53 -9.26
C VAL A 207 -10.09 -17.33 -9.33
N SER A 208 -10.84 -18.30 -9.89
CA SER A 208 -12.30 -18.27 -9.89
C SER A 208 -12.89 -18.21 -8.47
N ALA A 209 -12.30 -18.95 -7.52
CA ALA A 209 -12.72 -18.91 -6.12
C ALA A 209 -12.36 -17.58 -5.44
N TYR A 210 -11.18 -17.02 -5.70
CA TYR A 210 -10.76 -15.71 -5.16
C TYR A 210 -11.65 -14.57 -5.64
N ASN A 211 -12.10 -14.64 -6.90
CA ASN A 211 -12.99 -13.63 -7.49
C ASN A 211 -14.39 -13.63 -6.86
N LYS A 212 -14.82 -14.74 -6.26
CA LYS A 212 -16.11 -14.87 -5.56
C LYS A 212 -16.04 -14.51 -4.08
N GLU A 213 -14.84 -14.39 -3.52
CA GLU A 213 -14.68 -14.06 -2.10
C GLU A 213 -15.05 -12.60 -1.82
N THR A 214 -15.73 -12.38 -0.70
CA THR A 214 -16.28 -11.08 -0.29
C THR A 214 -15.91 -10.65 1.14
N GLN A 215 -15.29 -11.53 1.94
CA GLN A 215 -14.91 -11.24 3.32
C GLN A 215 -13.40 -11.22 3.50
N GLN A 216 -12.76 -12.39 3.50
CA GLN A 216 -11.34 -12.53 3.83
C GLN A 216 -10.72 -13.72 3.10
N ILE A 217 -9.45 -13.57 2.72
CA ILE A 217 -8.59 -14.63 2.20
C ILE A 217 -7.38 -14.78 3.12
N ASP A 218 -7.21 -15.97 3.69
CA ASP A 218 -5.98 -16.33 4.39
C ASP A 218 -5.25 -17.39 3.59
N ALA A 219 -3.96 -17.21 3.33
CA ALA A 219 -3.17 -18.17 2.59
C ALA A 219 -1.87 -18.51 3.30
N VAL A 220 -1.52 -19.79 3.31
CA VAL A 220 -0.16 -20.27 3.59
C VAL A 220 0.38 -20.79 2.27
N MET A 221 1.47 -20.21 1.79
CA MET A 221 1.99 -20.55 0.46
C MET A 221 3.51 -20.53 0.43
N PHE A 222 4.10 -21.71 0.20
CA PHE A 222 5.54 -21.84 0.07
C PHE A 222 6.10 -21.06 -1.13
N ARG A 223 5.56 -21.23 -2.34
CA ARG A 223 6.10 -20.62 -3.55
C ARG A 223 5.05 -19.88 -4.39
N ILE A 224 5.36 -18.64 -4.79
CA ILE A 224 4.46 -17.75 -5.52
C ILE A 224 5.17 -17.17 -6.75
N THR A 225 5.10 -17.83 -7.91
CA THR A 225 5.73 -17.31 -9.14
C THR A 225 4.74 -17.05 -10.26
N ASP A 226 3.50 -17.51 -10.14
CA ASP A 226 2.46 -17.25 -11.12
C ASP A 226 1.73 -15.95 -10.81
N ARG A 227 1.88 -14.97 -11.70
CA ARG A 227 1.28 -13.64 -11.54
C ARG A 227 -0.23 -13.66 -11.43
N GLN A 228 -0.93 -14.64 -12.02
CA GLN A 228 -2.40 -14.61 -12.06
C GLN A 228 -3.04 -14.84 -10.69
N HIS A 229 -2.39 -15.62 -9.81
CA HIS A 229 -2.85 -15.74 -8.42
C HIS A 229 -2.71 -14.40 -7.71
N THR A 230 -1.55 -13.74 -7.85
CA THR A 230 -1.27 -12.43 -7.27
C THR A 230 -2.23 -11.36 -7.77
N ASP A 231 -2.46 -11.28 -9.08
CA ASP A 231 -3.37 -10.30 -9.69
C ASP A 231 -4.79 -10.45 -9.15
N ALA A 232 -5.27 -11.68 -9.00
CA ALA A 232 -6.60 -11.96 -8.46
C ALA A 232 -6.73 -11.58 -6.97
N LEU A 233 -5.67 -11.79 -6.17
CA LEU A 233 -5.65 -11.36 -4.76
C LEU A 233 -5.57 -9.85 -4.62
N ILE A 234 -4.76 -9.17 -5.45
CA ILE A 234 -4.74 -7.70 -5.51
C ILE A 234 -6.12 -7.15 -5.90
N ALA A 235 -6.78 -7.79 -6.88
CA ALA A 235 -8.14 -7.44 -7.24
C ALA A 235 -9.13 -7.69 -6.10
N ALA A 236 -8.94 -8.72 -5.27
CA ALA A 236 -9.76 -8.94 -4.07
C ALA A 236 -9.57 -7.81 -3.05
N ILE A 237 -8.33 -7.37 -2.79
CA ILE A 237 -8.06 -6.22 -1.93
C ILE A 237 -8.74 -4.96 -2.47
N GLY A 238 -8.68 -4.72 -3.78
CA GLY A 238 -9.39 -3.61 -4.42
C GLY A 238 -10.92 -3.65 -4.27
N ARG A 239 -11.50 -4.84 -4.02
CA ARG A 239 -12.93 -5.01 -3.68
C ARG A 239 -13.22 -4.88 -2.18
N GLY A 240 -12.21 -4.61 -1.34
CA GLY A 240 -12.33 -4.53 0.11
C GLY A 240 -12.20 -5.87 0.85
N VAL A 241 -11.78 -6.94 0.17
CA VAL A 241 -11.52 -8.25 0.81
C VAL A 241 -10.18 -8.18 1.55
N ARG A 242 -10.17 -8.54 2.84
CA ARG A 242 -8.94 -8.62 3.61
C ARG A 242 -8.09 -9.81 3.13
N VAL A 243 -6.80 -9.59 2.85
CA VAL A 243 -5.89 -10.66 2.43
C VAL A 243 -4.74 -10.78 3.42
N ARG A 244 -4.57 -11.96 4.01
CA ARG A 244 -3.43 -12.31 4.88
C ARG A 244 -2.62 -13.44 4.29
N LEU A 245 -1.30 -13.28 4.25
CA LEU A 245 -0.38 -14.27 3.68
C LEU A 245 0.68 -14.67 4.71
N LEU A 246 0.83 -15.98 4.88
CA LEU A 246 2.01 -16.60 5.47
C LEU A 246 2.86 -17.20 4.34
N THR A 247 4.14 -16.81 4.24
CA THR A 247 5.05 -17.32 3.22
C THR A 247 6.45 -17.59 3.78
N ASP A 248 7.28 -18.31 3.03
CA ASP A 248 8.61 -18.72 3.44
C ASP A 248 9.65 -17.62 3.18
N TRP A 249 10.42 -17.27 4.22
CA TRP A 249 11.47 -16.26 4.15
C TRP A 249 12.64 -16.71 3.27
N GLY A 250 12.97 -18.00 3.29
CA GLY A 250 13.96 -18.59 2.41
C GLY A 250 13.57 -18.43 0.95
N GLN A 251 12.31 -18.66 0.60
CA GLN A 251 11.77 -18.42 -0.75
C GLN A 251 11.80 -16.95 -1.15
N TYR A 252 11.46 -16.05 -0.23
CA TYR A 252 11.52 -14.61 -0.48
C TYR A 252 12.95 -14.10 -0.73
N THR A 253 13.95 -14.73 -0.10
CA THR A 253 15.35 -14.28 -0.14
C THR A 253 16.26 -15.12 -1.04
N TRP A 254 15.73 -16.10 -1.77
CA TRP A 254 16.52 -16.92 -2.71
C TRP A 254 16.69 -16.25 -4.08
N SER A 255 17.93 -15.92 -4.45
CA SER A 255 18.25 -15.20 -5.69
C SER A 255 17.83 -15.91 -6.98
N GLU A 256 17.74 -17.23 -7.00
CA GLU A 256 17.21 -18.02 -8.12
C GLU A 256 15.67 -17.97 -8.25
N ARG A 257 14.96 -17.33 -7.30
CA ARG A 257 13.48 -17.31 -7.23
C ARG A 257 12.92 -15.89 -7.14
N LEU A 258 13.46 -14.95 -7.91
CA LEU A 258 13.06 -13.53 -7.91
C LEU A 258 11.58 -13.28 -8.20
N TRP A 259 10.92 -14.19 -8.92
CA TRP A 259 9.48 -14.08 -9.13
C TRP A 259 8.65 -14.33 -7.87
N HIS A 260 9.21 -15.01 -6.86
CA HIS A 260 8.61 -15.12 -5.53
C HIS A 260 8.54 -13.75 -4.85
N SER A 261 9.70 -13.13 -4.65
CA SER A 261 9.77 -11.79 -4.03
C SER A 261 9.01 -10.75 -4.84
N TRP A 262 9.07 -10.80 -6.17
CA TRP A 262 8.27 -9.93 -7.04
C TRP A 262 6.77 -10.00 -6.73
N ASN A 263 6.21 -11.20 -6.61
CA ASN A 263 4.77 -11.37 -6.31
C ASN A 263 4.44 -10.97 -4.87
N VAL A 264 5.28 -11.34 -3.90
CA VAL A 264 5.09 -11.00 -2.49
C VAL A 264 5.15 -9.48 -2.28
N ASP A 265 6.11 -8.80 -2.89
CA ASP A 265 6.25 -7.34 -2.85
C ASP A 265 5.03 -6.64 -3.47
N ARG A 266 4.49 -7.18 -4.57
CA ARG A 266 3.25 -6.66 -5.17
C ARG A 266 2.04 -6.79 -4.25
N LEU A 267 1.89 -7.93 -3.57
CA LEU A 267 0.84 -8.12 -2.57
C LEU A 267 1.02 -7.17 -1.39
N TYR A 268 2.26 -7.02 -0.90
CA TYR A 268 2.60 -6.09 0.16
C TYR A 268 2.21 -4.65 -0.21
N LYS A 269 2.64 -4.19 -1.40
CA LYS A 269 2.32 -2.86 -1.92
C LYS A 269 0.81 -2.65 -2.11
N ALA A 270 0.07 -3.70 -2.47
CA ALA A 270 -1.38 -3.64 -2.61
C ALA A 270 -2.13 -3.60 -1.27
N GLY A 271 -1.45 -3.81 -0.13
CA GLY A 271 -2.04 -3.77 1.20
C GLY A 271 -2.37 -5.15 1.79
N ALA A 272 -1.84 -6.24 1.22
CA ALA A 272 -1.93 -7.55 1.88
C ALA A 272 -1.12 -7.51 3.20
N GLU A 273 -1.67 -8.11 4.26
CA GLU A 273 -0.92 -8.32 5.49
C GLU A 273 -0.05 -9.57 5.30
N ILE A 274 1.26 -9.45 5.41
CA ILE A 274 2.19 -10.56 5.14
C ILE A 274 3.05 -10.84 6.35
N ARG A 275 3.16 -12.12 6.72
CA ARG A 275 4.12 -12.62 7.70
C ARG A 275 4.95 -13.74 7.09
N VAL A 276 6.15 -13.89 7.62
CA VAL A 276 7.15 -14.84 7.13
C VAL A 276 7.74 -15.66 8.27
N ALA A 277 8.22 -16.85 7.92
CA ALA A 277 9.04 -17.70 8.78
C ALA A 277 10.01 -18.53 7.94
N GLY A 278 10.92 -19.25 8.60
CA GLY A 278 11.98 -20.03 7.97
C GLY A 278 13.32 -19.29 7.87
N GLU A 279 14.35 -20.08 7.60
CA GLU A 279 15.72 -19.61 7.46
C GLU A 279 15.91 -18.76 6.19
N SER A 280 16.87 -17.83 6.24
CA SER A 280 17.27 -17.06 5.06
C SER A 280 17.76 -18.00 3.96
N GLY A 281 17.45 -17.66 2.71
CA GLY A 281 18.02 -18.32 1.53
C GLY A 281 19.49 -17.97 1.35
N ASP A 282 19.89 -17.66 0.11
CA ASP A 282 21.28 -17.31 -0.22
C ASP A 282 21.63 -15.82 0.04
N ARG A 283 20.69 -15.03 0.54
CA ARG A 283 20.90 -13.60 0.80
C ARG A 283 21.70 -13.36 2.09
N LEU A 284 23.02 -13.25 1.93
CA LEU A 284 24.04 -13.06 2.98
C LEU A 284 23.77 -11.95 4.01
N ASN A 285 22.91 -10.96 3.70
CA ASN A 285 22.58 -9.83 4.58
C ASN A 285 21.10 -9.82 5.03
N ALA A 286 20.39 -10.93 4.89
CA ALA A 286 19.06 -11.05 5.47
C ALA A 286 19.16 -10.95 7.00
N ALA A 287 18.37 -10.07 7.61
CA ALA A 287 18.35 -9.94 9.06
C ALA A 287 17.94 -11.28 9.71
N PRO A 288 18.55 -11.68 10.84
CA PRO A 288 18.12 -12.85 11.58
C PRO A 288 16.67 -12.66 12.03
N ARG A 289 15.81 -13.63 11.68
CA ARG A 289 14.37 -13.67 12.01
C ARG A 289 14.14 -14.50 13.27
N ARG A 290 13.11 -14.19 14.06
CA ARG A 290 12.72 -14.98 15.24
C ARG A 290 11.57 -15.95 14.98
N GLY A 291 11.05 -16.04 13.74
CA GLY A 291 10.07 -17.05 13.34
C GLY A 291 10.61 -18.48 13.48
N HIS A 292 9.76 -19.49 13.24
CA HIS A 292 10.23 -20.88 13.30
C HIS A 292 11.35 -21.11 12.26
N TRP A 293 12.30 -21.97 12.60
CA TRP A 293 13.54 -22.15 11.83
C TRP A 293 13.37 -23.09 10.63
N GLY A 294 12.42 -24.02 10.71
CA GLY A 294 12.12 -24.90 9.58
C GLY A 294 11.37 -24.19 8.44
N THR A 295 10.97 -24.92 7.41
CA THR A 295 10.40 -24.34 6.18
C THR A 295 8.89 -24.12 6.28
N MET A 296 8.37 -22.97 5.79
CA MET A 296 6.93 -22.74 5.62
C MET A 296 6.41 -23.44 4.35
N HIS A 297 6.34 -24.77 4.38
CA HIS A 297 6.11 -25.59 3.19
C HIS A 297 4.62 -25.83 2.87
N GLN A 298 3.68 -25.56 3.76
CA GLN A 298 2.25 -25.80 3.55
C GLN A 298 1.70 -25.01 2.35
N LYS A 299 0.67 -25.58 1.69
CA LYS A 299 -0.13 -24.88 0.67
C LYS A 299 -1.59 -24.98 1.05
N SER A 300 -2.11 -23.90 1.63
CA SER A 300 -3.51 -23.77 2.01
C SER A 300 -4.04 -22.37 1.70
N THR A 301 -5.33 -22.28 1.37
CA THR A 301 -6.03 -21.01 1.18
C THR A 301 -7.46 -21.12 1.71
N LEU A 302 -7.85 -20.18 2.56
CA LEU A 302 -9.16 -20.08 3.20
C LEU A 302 -9.94 -18.94 2.59
N LEU A 303 -11.18 -19.21 2.21
CA LEU A 303 -12.12 -18.25 1.63
C LEU A 303 -13.34 -18.16 2.55
N TYR A 304 -13.41 -17.08 3.33
CA TYR A 304 -14.30 -16.99 4.49
C TYR A 304 -15.78 -16.95 4.13
N SER A 305 -16.17 -16.14 3.15
CA SER A 305 -17.56 -16.06 2.71
C SER A 305 -18.07 -17.36 2.09
N GLN A 306 -17.15 -18.18 1.57
CA GLN A 306 -17.44 -19.47 0.94
C GLN A 306 -17.34 -20.65 1.91
N GLY A 307 -16.77 -20.46 3.11
CA GLY A 307 -16.43 -21.56 4.02
C GLY A 307 -15.49 -22.59 3.38
N MET A 308 -14.65 -22.17 2.43
CA MET A 308 -13.87 -23.07 1.59
C MET A 308 -12.40 -23.10 2.00
N THR A 309 -11.84 -24.31 2.05
CA THR A 309 -10.40 -24.56 2.14
C THR A 309 -9.91 -25.15 0.84
N VAL A 310 -8.89 -24.52 0.26
CA VAL A 310 -8.06 -25.10 -0.80
C VAL A 310 -6.80 -25.64 -0.14
N PHE A 311 -6.56 -26.94 -0.24
CA PHE A 311 -5.42 -27.61 0.38
C PHE A 311 -4.82 -28.65 -0.58
N GLY A 312 -3.49 -28.77 -0.64
CA GLY A 312 -2.88 -29.78 -1.49
C GLY A 312 -1.39 -29.57 -1.71
N SER A 313 -0.89 -30.12 -2.82
CA SER A 313 0.52 -30.09 -3.17
C SER A 313 0.90 -28.89 -4.05
N SER A 314 -0.06 -28.24 -4.71
CA SER A 314 0.22 -27.16 -5.67
C SER A 314 0.67 -25.86 -5.02
N ASN A 315 1.80 -25.35 -5.49
CA ASN A 315 2.20 -23.97 -5.24
C ASN A 315 1.45 -23.00 -6.18
N TRP A 316 1.48 -21.70 -5.90
CA TRP A 316 1.05 -20.66 -6.85
C TRP A 316 2.11 -20.46 -7.94
N THR A 317 2.30 -21.48 -8.77
CA THR A 317 3.28 -21.49 -9.86
C THR A 317 2.68 -22.07 -11.14
N SER A 318 3.13 -21.60 -12.29
CA SER A 318 2.69 -22.12 -13.58
C SER A 318 3.02 -23.62 -13.73
N PRO A 319 4.19 -24.13 -13.30
CA PRO A 319 4.45 -25.58 -13.29
C PRO A 319 3.39 -26.40 -12.53
N SER A 320 2.96 -25.98 -11.34
CA SER A 320 1.92 -26.67 -10.54
C SER A 320 0.55 -26.73 -11.24
N THR A 321 0.28 -25.83 -12.20
CA THR A 321 -0.95 -25.86 -12.99
C THR A 321 -0.77 -26.61 -14.30
N ASP A 322 0.33 -26.36 -15.00
CA ASP A 322 0.44 -26.62 -16.43
C ASP A 322 1.25 -27.89 -16.76
N SER A 323 2.04 -28.43 -15.82
CA SER A 323 2.97 -29.53 -16.13
C SER A 323 3.25 -30.55 -15.03
N GLN A 324 3.12 -30.17 -13.75
CA GLN A 324 3.39 -31.06 -12.63
C GLN A 324 2.17 -31.91 -12.31
N GLU A 325 2.40 -33.14 -11.87
CA GLU A 325 1.34 -33.99 -11.34
C GLU A 325 1.12 -33.58 -9.89
N GLU A 326 -0.05 -33.05 -9.62
CA GLU A 326 -0.40 -32.43 -8.34
C GLU A 326 -1.76 -32.98 -7.87
N HIS A 327 -2.09 -32.75 -6.60
CA HIS A 327 -3.43 -33.00 -6.08
C HIS A 327 -3.85 -31.86 -5.15
N ASN A 328 -5.09 -31.39 -5.30
CA ASN A 328 -5.66 -30.36 -4.46
C ASN A 328 -7.11 -30.70 -4.11
N TYR A 329 -7.54 -30.24 -2.94
CA TYR A 329 -8.86 -30.44 -2.39
C TYR A 329 -9.49 -29.08 -2.08
N PHE A 330 -10.57 -28.76 -2.80
CA PHE A 330 -11.35 -27.54 -2.70
C PHE A 330 -12.64 -27.87 -1.96
N THR A 331 -12.55 -27.95 -0.63
CA THR A 331 -13.64 -28.47 0.20
C THR A 331 -14.35 -27.36 0.96
N THR A 332 -15.67 -27.50 1.10
CA THR A 332 -16.51 -26.57 1.90
C THR A 332 -16.93 -27.18 3.24
N ARG A 333 -16.27 -28.26 3.66
CA ARG A 333 -16.59 -28.97 4.89
C ARG A 333 -16.24 -28.11 6.12
N PRO A 334 -17.20 -27.79 7.02
CA PRO A 334 -16.97 -26.86 8.13
C PRO A 334 -15.83 -27.26 9.06
N VAL A 335 -15.69 -28.56 9.38
CA VAL A 335 -14.61 -29.06 10.23
C VAL A 335 -13.22 -28.87 9.62
N PHE A 336 -13.13 -28.96 8.28
CA PHE A 336 -11.89 -28.77 7.55
C PHE A 336 -11.52 -27.28 7.51
N PHE A 337 -12.50 -26.42 7.25
CA PHE A 337 -12.33 -24.96 7.30
C PHE A 337 -11.89 -24.49 8.69
N GLN A 338 -12.58 -24.95 9.74
CA GLN A 338 -12.27 -24.59 11.12
C GLN A 338 -10.85 -25.01 11.51
N TYR A 339 -10.43 -26.23 11.18
CA TYR A 339 -9.09 -26.72 11.50
C TYR A 339 -8.00 -25.81 10.92
N PHE A 340 -8.06 -25.53 9.61
CA PHE A 340 -7.04 -24.70 8.97
C PHE A 340 -7.11 -23.24 9.42
N ARG A 341 -8.30 -22.72 9.74
CA ARG A 341 -8.46 -21.38 10.31
C ARG A 341 -7.78 -21.29 11.68
N ASP A 342 -8.06 -22.22 12.58
CA ASP A 342 -7.52 -22.22 13.93
C ASP A 342 -5.99 -22.38 13.90
N GLN A 343 -5.49 -23.23 12.99
CA GLN A 343 -4.07 -23.39 12.73
C GLN A 343 -3.46 -22.09 12.18
N PHE A 344 -4.09 -21.44 11.18
CA PHE A 344 -3.62 -20.17 10.61
C PHE A 344 -3.55 -19.08 11.68
N GLU A 345 -4.60 -18.90 12.47
CA GLU A 345 -4.66 -17.89 13.52
C GLU A 345 -3.59 -18.13 14.60
N ARG A 346 -3.28 -19.39 14.93
CA ARG A 346 -2.19 -19.70 15.85
C ARG A 346 -0.85 -19.15 15.33
N LYS A 347 -0.50 -19.48 14.08
CA LYS A 347 0.74 -19.01 13.45
C LYS A 347 0.75 -17.50 13.27
N TRP A 348 -0.39 -16.92 12.88
CA TRP A 348 -0.54 -15.49 12.63
C TRP A 348 -0.34 -14.66 13.91
N ASN A 349 -0.95 -15.11 15.01
CA ASN A 349 -0.93 -14.42 16.30
C ASN A 349 0.20 -14.89 17.22
N ASN A 350 1.03 -15.85 16.78
CA ASN A 350 2.03 -16.52 17.62
C ASN A 350 1.46 -17.03 18.95
N SER A 351 0.25 -17.61 18.90
CA SER A 351 -0.51 -18.00 20.09
C SER A 351 -0.37 -19.48 20.44
N ASN A 352 0.75 -20.11 20.07
CA ASN A 352 1.00 -21.50 20.45
C ASN A 352 1.19 -21.65 21.98
N PRO A 353 0.95 -22.85 22.53
CA PRO A 353 0.98 -23.06 23.98
C PRO A 353 2.34 -22.84 24.65
N VAL A 354 3.43 -22.84 23.88
CA VAL A 354 4.81 -22.70 24.41
C VAL A 354 5.35 -21.28 24.27
N GLY A 355 4.56 -20.33 23.76
CA GLY A 355 4.96 -18.93 23.57
C GLY A 355 6.07 -18.72 22.54
N ALA A 356 6.29 -19.69 21.64
CA ALA A 356 7.26 -19.57 20.57
C ALA A 356 6.77 -18.56 19.52
N ILE A 357 7.70 -17.86 18.88
CA ILE A 357 7.40 -17.03 17.71
C ILE A 357 7.43 -17.96 16.50
N GLU A 358 6.27 -18.22 15.90
CA GLU A 358 6.16 -19.02 14.68
C GLU A 358 6.40 -18.15 13.43
N THR A 359 5.86 -16.93 13.40
CA THR A 359 5.96 -16.02 12.24
C THR A 359 6.22 -14.58 12.67
N GLU A 360 6.74 -13.76 11.75
CA GLU A 360 6.97 -12.32 11.95
C GLU A 360 6.45 -11.50 10.76
N PRO A 361 6.04 -10.23 10.96
CA PRO A 361 5.68 -9.36 9.84
C PRO A 361 6.77 -9.29 8.76
N LEU A 362 6.37 -9.34 7.50
CA LEU A 362 7.28 -9.09 6.38
C LEU A 362 7.81 -7.66 6.48
N VAL A 363 9.12 -7.52 6.32
CA VAL A 363 9.78 -6.24 6.09
C VAL A 363 10.44 -6.39 4.74
N PRO A 364 9.90 -5.76 3.67
CA PRO A 364 10.51 -5.84 2.35
C PRO A 364 11.95 -5.33 2.38
N MET A 365 12.78 -5.88 1.51
CA MET A 365 14.20 -5.55 1.47
C MET A 365 14.53 -4.69 0.24
N PRO A 366 15.43 -3.70 0.36
CA PRO A 366 15.85 -2.91 -0.79
C PRO A 366 16.58 -3.77 -1.82
N PRO A 367 16.72 -3.29 -3.07
CA PRO A 367 17.47 -4.03 -4.08
C PRO A 367 18.96 -4.08 -3.73
N ASP A 368 19.69 -5.01 -4.34
CA ASP A 368 21.15 -5.06 -4.22
C ASP A 368 21.80 -3.94 -5.06
N PRO A 369 23.07 -3.58 -4.81
CA PRO A 369 23.76 -2.54 -5.57
C PRO A 369 23.78 -2.80 -7.08
N LEU A 370 23.49 -1.75 -7.86
CA LEU A 370 23.57 -1.77 -9.32
C LEU A 370 25.02 -1.57 -9.79
N THR A 371 25.41 -2.24 -10.88
CA THR A 371 26.71 -2.06 -11.53
C THR A 371 26.53 -1.44 -12.90
N LEU A 372 26.94 -0.18 -13.06
CA LEU A 372 26.86 0.51 -14.37
C LEU A 372 27.89 -0.08 -15.35
N VAL A 373 27.48 -0.29 -16.61
CA VAL A 373 28.30 -0.90 -17.67
C VAL A 373 28.63 0.12 -18.76
N SER A 374 27.60 0.68 -19.42
CA SER A 374 27.76 1.60 -20.55
C SER A 374 26.82 2.80 -20.42
N PRO A 375 27.24 4.02 -20.80
CA PRO A 375 28.60 4.40 -21.15
C PRO A 375 29.62 4.20 -20.02
N ALA A 376 30.87 3.89 -20.35
CA ALA A 376 31.93 3.80 -19.34
C ALA A 376 32.15 5.18 -18.68
N ASP A 377 32.58 5.18 -17.42
CA ASP A 377 32.83 6.44 -16.72
C ASP A 377 33.99 7.20 -17.38
N GLY A 378 33.76 8.47 -17.71
CA GLY A 378 34.69 9.32 -18.44
C GLY A 378 34.85 8.97 -19.93
N ALA A 379 33.99 8.13 -20.51
CA ALA A 379 34.07 7.80 -21.94
C ALA A 379 33.95 9.06 -22.81
N THR A 380 34.75 9.15 -23.87
CA THR A 380 34.69 10.24 -24.88
C THR A 380 34.22 9.71 -26.22
N GLU A 381 33.89 10.61 -27.16
CA GLU A 381 33.45 10.26 -28.51
C GLU A 381 32.21 9.33 -28.55
N VAL A 382 31.30 9.48 -27.58
CA VAL A 382 30.05 8.70 -27.54
C VAL A 382 29.06 9.22 -28.59
N SER A 383 28.44 8.33 -29.36
CA SER A 383 27.47 8.72 -30.41
C SER A 383 26.36 9.65 -29.89
N THR A 384 25.97 10.64 -30.68
CA THR A 384 24.87 11.57 -30.36
C THR A 384 23.49 11.06 -30.80
N SER A 385 23.45 10.19 -31.81
CA SER A 385 22.20 9.72 -32.43
C SER A 385 21.49 8.65 -31.62
N SER A 386 22.25 7.83 -30.88
CA SER A 386 21.72 6.77 -30.03
C SER A 386 22.76 6.34 -29.00
N VAL A 387 22.46 6.59 -27.73
CA VAL A 387 23.26 6.15 -26.59
C VAL A 387 22.49 5.08 -25.84
N THR A 388 23.05 3.88 -25.78
CA THR A 388 22.49 2.79 -24.98
C THR A 388 23.16 2.77 -23.61
N PHE A 389 22.38 3.14 -22.61
CA PHE A 389 22.72 2.97 -21.20
C PHE A 389 22.50 1.51 -20.85
N SER A 390 23.49 0.89 -20.22
CA SER A 390 23.45 -0.51 -19.82
C SER A 390 24.02 -0.69 -18.43
N TRP A 391 23.40 -1.56 -17.63
CA TRP A 391 23.81 -1.85 -16.26
C TRP A 391 23.41 -3.28 -15.85
N GLY A 392 24.19 -3.86 -14.94
CA GLY A 392 23.75 -5.00 -14.14
C GLY A 392 22.86 -4.49 -13.02
N SER A 393 21.66 -5.04 -12.88
CA SER A 393 20.64 -4.44 -12.02
C SER A 393 20.79 -4.68 -10.52
N GLY A 394 21.78 -5.47 -10.11
CA GLY A 394 21.72 -6.14 -8.82
C GLY A 394 20.55 -7.13 -8.77
N VAL A 395 20.60 -8.06 -7.82
CA VAL A 395 19.50 -8.98 -7.56
C VAL A 395 18.32 -8.19 -6.93
N TRP A 396 17.08 -8.66 -7.09
CA TRP A 396 15.83 -8.08 -6.53
C TRP A 396 15.26 -6.81 -7.19
N THR A 397 16.01 -6.14 -8.06
CA THR A 397 15.51 -4.96 -8.78
C THR A 397 14.59 -5.37 -9.91
N HIS A 398 13.45 -4.68 -10.10
CA HIS A 398 12.52 -4.93 -11.20
C HIS A 398 12.17 -3.67 -12.00
N VAL A 399 12.21 -2.51 -11.35
CA VAL A 399 11.81 -1.21 -11.92
C VAL A 399 12.99 -0.25 -11.87
N TYR A 400 13.18 0.55 -12.91
CA TYR A 400 14.35 1.43 -13.07
C TYR A 400 13.96 2.86 -13.47
N ASP A 401 14.60 3.81 -12.80
CA ASP A 401 14.68 5.19 -13.26
C ASP A 401 16.07 5.45 -13.87
N LEU A 402 16.11 6.15 -15.00
CA LEU A 402 17.34 6.70 -15.58
C LEU A 402 17.37 8.21 -15.34
N TYR A 403 18.45 8.66 -14.70
CA TYR A 403 18.77 10.08 -14.57
C TYR A 403 19.88 10.41 -15.56
N LEU A 404 19.69 11.46 -16.36
CA LEU A 404 20.64 11.88 -17.41
C LEU A 404 20.55 13.40 -17.61
N GLY A 405 21.70 14.07 -17.66
CA GLY A 405 21.78 15.49 -18.02
C GLY A 405 23.21 16.02 -17.95
N THR A 406 23.41 17.30 -18.26
CA THR A 406 24.73 17.93 -18.24
C THR A 406 25.16 18.41 -16.85
N ASP A 407 24.28 18.29 -15.85
CA ASP A 407 24.60 18.59 -14.44
C ASP A 407 25.17 17.34 -13.75
N SER A 408 26.19 17.54 -12.93
CA SER A 408 26.78 16.52 -12.05
C SER A 408 25.79 15.79 -11.15
N ASN A 409 24.64 16.39 -10.83
CA ASN A 409 23.46 15.70 -10.30
C ASN A 409 22.39 15.63 -11.40
N PRO A 410 22.39 14.58 -12.24
CA PRO A 410 21.54 14.56 -13.42
C PRO A 410 20.05 14.49 -13.05
N PRO A 411 19.15 15.18 -13.80
CA PRO A 411 17.71 15.10 -13.60
C PRO A 411 17.13 13.76 -14.06
N LEU A 412 15.91 13.46 -13.63
CA LEU A 412 15.17 12.28 -14.06
C LEU A 412 14.84 12.39 -15.55
N ALA A 413 15.33 11.44 -16.35
CA ALA A 413 15.09 11.38 -17.79
C ALA A 413 14.06 10.31 -18.16
N VAL A 414 14.07 9.17 -17.45
CA VAL A 414 13.12 8.09 -17.65
C VAL A 414 12.69 7.56 -16.28
N ALA A 415 11.38 7.45 -16.05
CA ALA A 415 10.82 6.96 -14.79
C ALA A 415 10.20 5.55 -14.94
N ASP A 416 10.25 4.78 -13.86
CA ASP A 416 9.46 3.57 -13.60
C ASP A 416 9.43 2.55 -14.74
N ARG A 417 10.58 2.31 -15.37
CA ARG A 417 10.69 1.28 -16.41
C ARG A 417 10.80 -0.09 -15.76
N GLU A 418 9.75 -0.89 -15.88
CA GLU A 418 9.77 -2.30 -15.49
C GLU A 418 10.54 -3.11 -16.54
N LEU A 419 11.83 -3.33 -16.30
CA LEU A 419 12.70 -4.12 -17.18
C LEU A 419 12.96 -5.52 -16.61
N GLY A 420 12.43 -5.83 -15.42
CA GLY A 420 12.67 -7.08 -14.70
C GLY A 420 14.10 -7.17 -14.13
N PRO A 421 14.43 -8.26 -13.41
CA PRO A 421 15.72 -8.39 -12.74
C PRO A 421 16.82 -8.92 -13.67
N SER A 422 18.09 -8.71 -13.31
CA SER A 422 19.24 -9.46 -13.83
C SER A 422 19.27 -10.85 -13.20
N MET A 423 18.89 -11.89 -13.94
CA MET A 423 18.86 -13.27 -13.42
C MET A 423 20.24 -13.94 -13.40
N HIS A 424 21.16 -13.50 -14.25
CA HIS A 424 22.54 -14.00 -14.32
C HIS A 424 23.51 -12.85 -14.64
N GLY A 425 24.82 -13.06 -14.46
CA GLY A 425 25.84 -12.00 -14.52
C GLY A 425 25.99 -11.25 -15.86
N THR A 426 25.37 -11.74 -16.93
CA THR A 426 25.36 -11.11 -18.26
C THR A 426 23.99 -10.55 -18.67
N ASP A 427 22.98 -10.65 -17.79
CA ASP A 427 21.62 -10.20 -18.06
C ASP A 427 21.49 -8.69 -17.78
N TYR A 428 22.16 -7.89 -18.59
CA TYR A 428 22.15 -6.43 -18.47
C TYR A 428 20.80 -5.84 -18.87
N LYS A 429 20.40 -4.79 -18.15
CA LYS A 429 19.24 -3.97 -18.48
C LYS A 429 19.72 -2.73 -19.21
N SER A 430 18.94 -2.29 -20.18
CA SER A 430 19.31 -1.16 -20.99
C SER A 430 18.15 -0.24 -21.32
N LEU A 431 18.50 1.03 -21.52
CA LEU A 431 17.62 2.06 -22.04
C LEU A 431 18.40 2.88 -23.07
N THR A 432 17.74 3.22 -24.17
CA THR A 432 18.34 4.04 -25.22
C THR A 432 17.81 5.46 -25.13
N VAL A 433 18.71 6.44 -25.20
CA VAL A 433 18.38 7.86 -25.35
C VAL A 433 19.04 8.35 -26.64
N SER A 434 18.29 9.12 -27.43
CA SER A 434 18.74 9.68 -28.70
C SER A 434 18.83 11.20 -28.64
N ASN A 435 19.46 11.80 -29.65
CA ASN A 435 19.52 13.25 -29.88
C ASN A 435 20.25 14.02 -28.76
N LEU A 436 21.37 13.47 -28.29
CA LEU A 436 22.25 14.19 -27.37
C LEU A 436 23.05 15.24 -28.14
N GLN A 437 23.34 16.37 -27.50
CA GLN A 437 24.18 17.42 -28.08
C GLN A 437 25.60 16.91 -28.35
N PRO A 438 26.24 17.23 -29.49
CA PRO A 438 27.63 16.85 -29.79
C PRO A 438 28.62 17.53 -28.84
N GLY A 439 29.81 16.94 -28.66
CA GLY A 439 30.91 17.48 -27.83
C GLY A 439 30.53 17.86 -26.40
N THR A 440 29.48 17.27 -25.84
CA THR A 440 28.88 17.67 -24.56
C THR A 440 29.08 16.59 -23.51
N THR A 441 29.51 16.97 -22.31
CA THR A 441 29.60 16.05 -21.17
C THR A 441 28.25 15.88 -20.49
N TYR A 442 27.80 14.63 -20.37
CA TYR A 442 26.62 14.22 -19.64
C TYR A 442 27.01 13.41 -18.41
N TYR A 443 26.25 13.59 -17.34
CA TYR A 443 26.26 12.75 -16.15
C TYR A 443 25.00 11.90 -16.13
N TRP A 444 25.12 10.70 -15.58
CA TRP A 444 24.00 9.77 -15.50
C TRP A 444 24.11 8.84 -14.29
N ARG A 445 22.95 8.36 -13.84
CA ARG A 445 22.83 7.31 -12.83
C ARG A 445 21.54 6.53 -13.03
N VAL A 446 21.46 5.36 -12.43
CA VAL A 446 20.27 4.52 -12.42
C VAL A 446 19.79 4.36 -10.98
N VAL A 447 18.48 4.48 -10.77
CA VAL A 447 17.84 4.09 -9.51
C VAL A 447 17.01 2.84 -9.77
N GLY A 448 17.40 1.73 -9.14
CA GLY A 448 16.65 0.48 -9.17
C GLY A 448 15.66 0.39 -8.01
N LYS A 449 14.48 -0.16 -8.25
CA LYS A 449 13.42 -0.38 -7.25
C LYS A 449 12.95 -1.83 -7.23
N THR A 450 12.59 -2.35 -6.05
CA THR A 450 11.80 -3.58 -5.94
C THR A 450 10.32 -3.29 -6.18
N MET A 451 9.46 -4.31 -6.23
CA MET A 451 8.01 -4.09 -6.39
C MET A 451 7.32 -3.54 -5.13
N ALA A 452 8.05 -3.45 -4.01
CA ALA A 452 7.62 -2.78 -2.78
C ALA A 452 8.10 -1.31 -2.71
N ASP A 453 8.54 -0.75 -3.85
CA ASP A 453 9.04 0.63 -4.00
C ASP A 453 10.30 0.98 -3.20
N LEU A 454 11.01 -0.02 -2.67
CA LEU A 454 12.30 0.19 -2.05
C LEU A 454 13.36 0.43 -3.13
N ALA A 455 14.12 1.51 -3.00
CA ALA A 455 15.01 1.99 -4.04
C ALA A 455 16.49 1.93 -3.64
N ARG A 456 17.37 1.76 -4.62
CA ARG A 456 18.82 1.95 -4.48
C ARG A 456 19.36 2.69 -5.69
N SER A 457 20.16 3.73 -5.43
CA SER A 457 20.85 4.49 -6.47
C SER A 457 22.21 3.87 -6.80
N SER A 458 22.57 3.85 -8.09
CA SER A 458 23.95 3.68 -8.51
C SER A 458 24.79 4.94 -8.18
N PRO A 459 26.13 4.83 -8.21
CA PRO A 459 27.00 6.00 -8.36
C PRO A 459 26.66 6.79 -9.63
N ILE A 460 27.03 8.07 -9.65
CA ILE A 460 26.94 8.92 -10.84
C ILE A 460 28.18 8.67 -11.71
N ARG A 461 27.97 8.50 -13.01
CA ARG A 461 29.03 8.42 -14.03
C ARG A 461 28.90 9.57 -15.02
N SER A 462 29.98 9.86 -15.73
CA SER A 462 29.99 10.84 -16.82
C SER A 462 30.45 10.25 -18.15
N PHE A 463 30.09 10.88 -19.26
CA PHE A 463 30.63 10.62 -20.60
C PHE A 463 30.50 11.88 -21.47
N THR A 464 31.30 11.97 -22.53
CA THR A 464 31.29 13.08 -23.49
C THR A 464 30.93 12.56 -24.88
N THR A 465 29.96 13.21 -25.53
CA THR A 465 29.53 12.86 -26.87
C THR A 465 30.52 13.28 -27.96
N ALA A 466 30.51 12.57 -29.07
CA ALA A 466 31.35 12.84 -30.24
C ALA A 466 31.00 14.17 -30.93
N GLY A 467 31.96 14.68 -31.68
CA GLY A 467 31.84 15.91 -32.46
C GLY A 467 32.21 17.17 -31.67
N THR A 468 32.11 18.32 -32.33
CA THR A 468 32.36 19.61 -31.70
C THR A 468 31.17 20.04 -30.87
N ALA A 469 31.42 20.47 -29.64
CA ALA A 469 30.41 21.15 -28.85
C ALA A 469 29.79 22.26 -29.71
N PRO A 470 28.46 22.47 -29.66
CA PRO A 470 27.86 23.65 -30.29
C PRO A 470 28.65 24.87 -29.85
N GLU A 471 29.01 25.74 -30.81
CA GLU A 471 29.59 27.03 -30.49
C GLU A 471 28.69 27.68 -29.43
N PRO A 472 29.25 28.23 -28.33
CA PRO A 472 28.43 28.94 -27.35
C PRO A 472 27.59 29.92 -28.15
N PRO A 473 26.25 29.92 -28.02
CA PRO A 473 25.45 30.86 -28.78
C PRO A 473 26.06 32.25 -28.54
N PRO A 474 26.26 33.08 -29.59
CA PRO A 474 26.62 34.47 -29.39
C PRO A 474 25.65 35.02 -28.35
N PRO A 475 26.08 35.85 -27.38
CA PRO A 475 25.23 36.24 -26.26
C PRO A 475 23.94 36.83 -26.82
N GLY A 476 22.90 35.99 -26.85
CA GLY A 476 21.55 36.43 -27.12
C GLY A 476 21.15 37.35 -25.98
N PRO A 477 20.11 38.19 -26.15
CA PRO A 477 19.56 38.90 -25.01
C PRO A 477 19.29 37.86 -23.93
N SER A 478 19.96 38.01 -22.78
CA SER A 478 19.78 37.09 -21.65
C SER A 478 18.28 36.92 -21.42
N PRO A 479 17.75 35.69 -21.30
CA PRO A 479 16.33 35.51 -21.05
C PRO A 479 16.02 36.20 -19.73
N SER A 480 15.46 37.40 -19.85
CA SER A 480 15.09 38.28 -18.77
C SER A 480 13.93 37.63 -18.04
N LEU A 481 13.86 37.84 -16.73
CA LEU A 481 12.65 37.51 -15.99
C LEU A 481 11.44 38.21 -16.62
N PRO A 482 10.21 37.68 -16.46
CA PRO A 482 9.01 38.29 -17.00
C PRO A 482 8.83 39.71 -16.44
N SER A 483 8.16 40.58 -17.19
CA SER A 483 7.86 41.94 -16.73
C SER A 483 7.24 41.94 -15.33
N GLY A 484 7.78 42.79 -14.44
CA GLY A 484 7.38 42.86 -13.02
C GLY A 484 8.25 42.05 -12.07
N TRP A 485 9.07 41.12 -12.57
CA TRP A 485 10.05 40.39 -11.76
C TRP A 485 11.44 41.02 -11.85
N ALA A 486 12.11 41.09 -10.71
CA ALA A 486 13.52 41.42 -10.55
C ALA A 486 14.24 40.26 -9.89
N SER A 487 15.57 40.23 -9.92
CA SER A 487 16.34 39.33 -9.06
C SER A 487 17.59 39.98 -8.50
N ARG A 488 18.05 39.46 -7.36
CA ARG A 488 19.32 39.83 -6.75
C ARG A 488 19.78 38.81 -5.72
N ASP A 489 21.06 38.83 -5.43
CA ASP A 489 21.60 38.20 -4.23
C ASP A 489 21.22 39.00 -2.98
N ILE A 490 20.92 38.28 -1.91
CA ILE A 490 20.58 38.79 -0.58
C ILE A 490 21.69 38.38 0.38
N GLY A 491 22.26 39.36 1.08
CA GLY A 491 23.35 39.17 2.03
C GLY A 491 24.69 38.82 1.37
N SER A 492 25.55 38.16 2.13
CA SER A 492 26.92 37.81 1.69
C SER A 492 26.92 36.50 0.91
N VAL A 493 27.00 36.60 -0.41
CA VAL A 493 27.11 35.45 -1.32
C VAL A 493 28.55 35.33 -1.84
N GLY A 494 29.08 34.10 -1.91
CA GLY A 494 30.43 33.86 -2.42
C GLY A 494 30.49 33.63 -3.94
N ARG A 495 29.34 33.39 -4.59
CA ARG A 495 29.17 33.46 -6.04
C ARG A 495 27.88 34.18 -6.39
N ALA A 496 27.94 35.12 -7.33
CA ALA A 496 26.76 35.83 -7.78
C ALA A 496 25.75 34.86 -8.39
N GLY A 497 24.51 34.91 -7.90
CA GLY A 497 23.41 34.13 -8.46
C GLY A 497 22.80 34.80 -9.68
N ASN A 498 21.88 34.09 -10.33
CA ASN A 498 21.06 34.64 -11.41
C ASN A 498 19.66 34.03 -11.40
N ALA A 499 18.75 34.63 -12.16
CA ALA A 499 17.46 34.04 -12.43
C ALA A 499 17.01 34.40 -13.84
N SER A 500 16.36 33.44 -14.50
CA SER A 500 15.79 33.59 -15.85
C SER A 500 14.46 32.84 -15.94
N GLU A 501 13.66 33.17 -16.94
CA GLU A 501 12.40 32.48 -17.23
C GLU A 501 12.34 32.15 -18.73
N SER A 502 11.87 30.94 -19.04
CA SER A 502 11.59 30.52 -20.40
C SER A 502 10.47 29.49 -20.41
N GLY A 503 9.44 29.72 -21.24
CA GLY A 503 8.37 28.75 -21.47
C GLY A 503 7.52 28.41 -20.23
N GLY A 504 7.36 29.34 -19.29
CA GLY A 504 6.65 29.17 -18.02
C GLY A 504 7.50 28.58 -16.89
N THR A 505 8.81 28.38 -17.11
CA THR A 505 9.73 27.79 -16.12
C THR A 505 10.78 28.81 -15.71
N PHE A 506 10.82 29.13 -14.42
CA PHE A 506 11.88 29.93 -13.82
C PHE A 506 13.07 29.02 -13.50
N THR A 507 14.27 29.44 -13.87
CA THR A 507 15.54 28.85 -13.42
C THR A 507 16.24 29.85 -12.53
N THR A 508 16.56 29.45 -11.29
CA THR A 508 17.27 30.29 -10.32
C THR A 508 18.58 29.61 -9.96
N GLN A 509 19.68 30.36 -9.95
CA GLN A 509 20.97 29.93 -9.41
C GLN A 509 21.33 30.81 -8.23
N GLY A 510 21.80 30.20 -7.14
CA GLY A 510 22.18 30.95 -5.94
C GLY A 510 23.23 30.22 -5.10
N SER A 511 24.24 30.96 -4.64
CA SER A 511 25.08 30.52 -3.53
C SER A 511 24.52 31.06 -2.22
N GLY A 512 25.15 30.71 -1.11
CA GLY A 512 24.81 31.27 0.20
C GLY A 512 25.23 30.35 1.31
N ALA A 513 25.57 30.92 2.47
CA ALA A 513 25.91 30.11 3.66
C ALA A 513 24.66 29.43 4.22
N ASP A 514 23.60 30.21 4.45
CA ASP A 514 22.27 29.70 4.77
C ASP A 514 21.22 30.83 4.68
N ILE A 515 19.94 30.48 4.65
CA ILE A 515 18.85 31.34 5.08
C ILE A 515 18.60 30.92 6.53
N TRP A 516 19.26 31.51 7.53
CA TRP A 516 19.10 31.16 8.95
C TRP A 516 19.61 32.29 9.87
N ASP A 517 19.64 32.07 11.18
CA ASP A 517 20.18 32.98 12.21
C ASP A 517 19.74 34.42 12.06
N GLY A 518 20.65 35.40 12.12
CA GLY A 518 20.43 36.86 12.06
C GLY A 518 20.54 37.49 10.66
N ALA A 519 21.07 36.75 9.68
CA ALA A 519 21.31 37.25 8.33
C ALA A 519 21.26 36.12 7.28
N ASP A 520 20.53 36.35 6.20
CA ASP A 520 20.37 35.42 5.09
C ASP A 520 21.50 35.58 4.05
N GLY A 521 21.89 34.48 3.41
CA GLY A 521 22.72 34.44 2.20
C GLY A 521 22.05 33.55 1.15
N PHE A 522 21.52 34.12 0.07
CA PHE A 522 20.79 33.40 -0.99
C PHE A 522 20.54 34.26 -2.24
N HIS A 523 20.05 33.67 -3.34
CA HIS A 523 19.55 34.41 -4.51
C HIS A 523 18.02 34.47 -4.52
N PHE A 524 17.46 35.64 -4.83
CA PHE A 524 16.03 35.90 -4.81
C PHE A 524 15.54 36.45 -6.15
N ALA A 525 14.63 35.74 -6.81
CA ALA A 525 13.83 36.28 -7.92
C ALA A 525 12.45 36.66 -7.39
N TYR A 526 12.05 37.92 -7.53
CA TYR A 526 10.93 38.48 -6.79
C TYR A 526 10.19 39.58 -7.54
N GLN A 527 8.96 39.84 -7.10
CA GLN A 527 8.19 41.02 -7.44
C GLN A 527 7.65 41.68 -6.18
N SER A 528 7.22 42.94 -6.29
CA SER A 528 6.54 43.63 -5.20
C SER A 528 5.08 43.19 -5.09
N MET A 529 4.62 42.94 -3.87
CA MET A 529 3.24 42.60 -3.55
C MET A 529 2.73 43.54 -2.46
N SER A 530 1.65 44.28 -2.75
CA SER A 530 1.01 45.13 -1.75
C SER A 530 -0.25 44.46 -1.20
N GLY A 531 -0.42 44.50 0.11
CA GLY A 531 -1.54 43.92 0.82
C GLY A 531 -1.45 42.40 0.95
N ASP A 532 -2.63 41.78 0.87
CA ASP A 532 -2.81 40.34 0.96
C ASP A 532 -2.47 39.68 -0.36
N GLY A 533 -2.19 38.38 -0.33
CA GLY A 533 -1.92 37.65 -1.56
C GLY A 533 -1.32 36.29 -1.30
N GLU A 534 -1.06 35.58 -2.39
CA GLU A 534 -0.45 34.27 -2.35
C GLU A 534 0.64 34.13 -3.41
N ILE A 535 1.59 33.26 -3.11
CA ILE A 535 2.50 32.70 -4.10
C ILE A 535 2.38 31.18 -4.07
N VAL A 536 2.20 30.60 -5.25
CA VAL A 536 2.21 29.17 -5.53
C VAL A 536 3.34 28.89 -6.51
N ALA A 537 4.10 27.81 -6.29
CA ALA A 537 5.01 27.27 -7.28
C ALA A 537 5.15 25.75 -7.09
N ARG A 538 5.44 25.03 -8.16
CA ARG A 538 6.04 23.71 -8.07
C ARG A 538 7.55 23.88 -8.18
N VAL A 539 8.28 23.47 -7.16
CA VAL A 539 9.73 23.31 -7.27
C VAL A 539 9.94 22.07 -8.13
N GLY A 540 10.35 22.23 -9.39
CA GLY A 540 10.52 21.14 -10.35
C GLY A 540 11.78 20.33 -10.08
N SER A 541 12.88 21.02 -9.78
CA SER A 541 14.16 20.42 -9.39
C SER A 541 14.93 21.32 -8.43
N LEU A 542 15.79 20.70 -7.61
CA LEU A 542 16.82 21.38 -6.83
C LEU A 542 18.12 20.60 -6.97
N LEU A 543 19.05 21.14 -7.74
CA LEU A 543 20.40 20.61 -7.96
C LEU A 543 21.35 21.37 -7.04
N ALA A 544 21.78 20.71 -5.96
CA ALA A 544 22.66 21.32 -4.98
C ALA A 544 23.70 20.31 -4.48
N SER A 545 24.91 20.80 -4.20
CA SER A 545 26.00 20.01 -3.63
C SER A 545 25.86 19.75 -2.12
N HIS A 546 24.89 20.38 -1.46
CA HIS A 546 24.71 20.29 -0.01
C HIS A 546 23.29 19.88 0.38
N HIS A 547 23.17 18.97 1.35
CA HIS A 547 21.88 18.40 1.75
C HIS A 547 20.94 19.39 2.47
N TRP A 548 21.47 20.53 2.95
CA TRP A 548 20.69 21.62 3.55
C TRP A 548 20.40 22.78 2.60
N ALA A 549 20.71 22.66 1.31
CA ALA A 549 20.27 23.62 0.30
C ALA A 549 18.74 23.79 0.34
N LYS A 550 18.24 24.99 0.05
CA LYS A 550 16.82 25.33 0.19
C LYS A 550 16.34 25.99 -1.10
N ALA A 551 15.28 25.46 -1.68
CA ALA A 551 14.55 26.08 -2.78
C ALA A 551 13.07 26.20 -2.40
N GLY A 552 12.43 27.33 -2.70
CA GLY A 552 11.03 27.49 -2.38
C GLY A 552 10.47 28.87 -2.70
N VAL A 553 9.26 29.11 -2.20
CA VAL A 553 8.59 30.41 -2.30
C VAL A 553 8.80 31.19 -1.01
N MET A 554 9.01 32.50 -1.13
CA MET A 554 9.27 33.38 0.01
C MET A 554 8.45 34.68 -0.09
N ILE A 555 7.96 35.13 1.05
CA ILE A 555 7.46 36.50 1.28
C ILE A 555 8.43 37.15 2.26
N ARG A 556 9.07 38.27 1.88
CA ARG A 556 10.01 39.01 2.74
C ARG A 556 9.71 40.50 2.74
N GLU A 557 9.85 41.13 3.91
CA GLU A 557 9.53 42.56 4.08
C GLU A 557 10.46 43.47 3.28
N SER A 558 11.77 43.22 3.30
CA SER A 558 12.78 44.03 2.62
C SER A 558 13.85 43.16 1.98
N LEU A 559 14.75 43.77 1.20
CA LEU A 559 15.85 43.08 0.52
C LEU A 559 17.16 43.07 1.35
N THR A 560 17.12 43.48 2.62
CA THR A 560 18.29 43.38 3.51
C THR A 560 18.43 41.94 4.04
N ALA A 561 19.65 41.51 4.34
CA ALA A 561 19.94 40.14 4.81
C ALA A 561 19.22 39.77 6.11
N ASN A 562 18.91 40.74 6.97
CA ASN A 562 18.28 40.53 8.27
C ASN A 562 16.74 40.69 8.25
N SER A 563 16.11 40.75 7.07
CA SER A 563 14.68 41.01 6.92
C SER A 563 13.81 39.93 7.56
N ARG A 564 12.68 40.34 8.14
CA ARG A 564 11.57 39.43 8.43
C ARG A 564 11.14 38.73 7.13
N HIS A 565 10.90 37.43 7.22
CA HIS A 565 10.51 36.63 6.05
C HIS A 565 9.69 35.40 6.47
N ALA A 566 8.99 34.85 5.49
CA ALA A 566 8.30 33.57 5.52
C ALA A 566 8.70 32.81 4.27
N MET A 567 9.13 31.55 4.40
CA MET A 567 9.56 30.71 3.30
C MET A 567 8.96 29.32 3.45
N MET A 568 8.30 28.82 2.40
CA MET A 568 7.96 27.41 2.28
C MET A 568 8.96 26.79 1.32
N LEU A 569 9.74 25.82 1.81
CA LEU A 569 10.90 25.29 1.09
C LEU A 569 10.90 23.77 1.00
N VAL A 570 11.72 23.28 0.06
CA VAL A 570 12.18 21.90 -0.04
C VAL A 570 13.71 21.87 -0.02
N SER A 571 14.26 20.79 0.51
CA SER A 571 15.69 20.50 0.52
C SER A 571 15.99 19.14 -0.15
N PRO A 572 17.24 18.87 -0.56
CA PRO A 572 17.57 17.60 -1.21
C PRO A 572 17.41 16.37 -0.31
N ALA A 573 17.59 16.50 1.01
CA ALA A 573 17.52 15.36 1.93
C ALA A 573 16.95 15.68 3.33
N ARG A 574 16.44 16.89 3.57
CA ARG A 574 15.91 17.34 4.87
C ARG A 574 14.42 17.66 4.83
N GLY A 575 13.73 17.20 3.78
CA GLY A 575 12.30 17.36 3.65
C GLY A 575 11.87 18.75 3.20
N VAL A 576 10.61 19.04 3.47
CA VAL A 576 9.95 20.32 3.26
C VAL A 576 9.69 21.00 4.60
N ALA A 577 9.81 22.33 4.66
CA ALA A 577 9.62 23.05 5.91
C ALA A 577 9.02 24.44 5.70
N PHE A 578 8.27 24.90 6.70
CA PHE A 578 7.87 26.30 6.81
C PHE A 578 8.86 27.04 7.71
N GLN A 579 9.68 27.89 7.12
CA GLN A 579 10.75 28.61 7.80
C GLN A 579 10.49 30.12 7.84
N ARG A 580 10.71 30.77 8.98
CA ARG A 580 10.35 32.18 9.16
C ARG A 580 11.19 32.94 10.18
N ARG A 581 11.31 34.24 9.93
CA ARG A 581 11.93 35.21 10.82
C ARG A 581 10.89 36.27 11.18
N VAL A 582 10.48 36.31 12.45
CA VAL A 582 9.40 37.18 12.93
C VAL A 582 9.86 38.59 13.32
N GLN A 583 11.14 38.77 13.65
CA GLN A 583 11.75 40.05 13.99
C GLN A 583 12.96 40.34 13.11
N THR A 584 13.17 41.60 12.74
CA THR A 584 14.34 42.02 11.94
C THR A 584 15.62 41.71 12.72
N GLY A 585 16.53 40.93 12.13
CA GLY A 585 17.76 40.46 12.79
C GLY A 585 17.58 39.39 13.87
N GLY A 586 16.34 38.96 14.17
CA GLY A 586 16.07 37.87 15.11
C GLY A 586 16.36 36.49 14.50
N VAL A 587 16.44 35.44 15.33
CA VAL A 587 16.74 34.08 14.86
C VAL A 587 15.59 33.51 14.03
N THR A 588 15.92 32.88 12.91
CA THR A 588 14.96 32.15 12.08
C THR A 588 14.53 30.85 12.74
N THR A 589 13.23 30.55 12.70
CA THR A 589 12.63 29.32 13.22
C THR A 589 11.95 28.53 12.10
N HIS A 590 11.59 27.27 12.35
CA HIS A 590 10.85 26.48 11.37
C HIS A 590 9.81 25.55 12.02
N THR A 591 8.82 25.17 11.21
CA THR A 591 7.95 24.02 11.45
C THR A 591 8.28 22.96 10.41
N ASP A 592 8.54 21.73 10.88
CA ASP A 592 8.78 20.59 10.02
C ASP A 592 7.52 20.28 9.19
N GLY A 593 7.68 20.25 7.87
CA GLY A 593 6.64 19.87 6.94
C GLY A 593 6.68 18.39 6.59
N GLY A 594 7.64 17.61 7.11
CA GLY A 594 7.84 16.19 6.86
C GLY A 594 8.76 15.91 5.67
N GLY A 595 8.98 14.61 5.41
CA GLY A 595 9.80 14.15 4.29
C GLY A 595 9.27 14.58 2.92
N GLY A 596 10.17 14.68 1.94
CA GLY A 596 9.88 15.04 0.55
C GLY A 596 11.09 15.71 -0.13
N THR A 597 11.22 15.52 -1.44
CA THR A 597 12.21 16.19 -2.31
C THR A 597 11.48 16.81 -3.50
N ALA A 598 12.15 17.68 -4.27
CA ALA A 598 11.59 18.11 -5.55
C ALA A 598 11.38 16.87 -6.48
N PRO A 599 10.29 16.83 -7.28
CA PRO A 599 9.30 17.88 -7.44
C PRO A 599 8.28 17.95 -6.30
N VAL A 600 7.98 19.16 -5.83
CA VAL A 600 6.94 19.38 -4.80
C VAL A 600 6.29 20.76 -4.97
N TRP A 601 4.98 20.83 -4.70
CA TRP A 601 4.26 22.10 -4.70
C TRP A 601 4.39 22.78 -3.35
N VAL A 602 4.72 24.07 -3.37
CA VAL A 602 4.86 24.93 -2.19
C VAL A 602 4.00 26.18 -2.38
N ARG A 603 3.39 26.65 -1.28
CA ARG A 603 2.50 27.81 -1.30
C ARG A 603 2.62 28.61 -0.02
N LEU A 604 2.61 29.93 -0.13
CA LEU A 604 2.43 30.86 0.97
C LEU A 604 1.21 31.74 0.71
N VAL A 605 0.37 31.92 1.73
CA VAL A 605 -0.80 32.81 1.70
C VAL A 605 -0.64 33.85 2.81
N ARG A 606 -0.67 35.14 2.46
CA ARG A 606 -0.62 36.28 3.38
C ARG A 606 -2.00 36.91 3.52
N THR A 607 -2.45 37.10 4.76
CA THR A 607 -3.67 37.84 5.14
C THR A 607 -3.36 38.75 6.32
N GLY A 608 -3.26 40.06 6.07
CA GLY A 608 -2.66 41.02 6.98
C GLY A 608 -1.24 40.60 7.35
N ASN A 609 -0.99 40.39 8.64
CA ASN A 609 0.27 39.88 9.16
C ASN A 609 0.30 38.35 9.30
N ARG A 610 -0.81 37.65 9.05
CA ARG A 610 -0.86 36.18 9.14
C ARG A 610 -0.35 35.58 7.85
N ILE A 611 0.59 34.63 7.95
CA ILE A 611 1.10 33.85 6.82
C ILE A 611 0.87 32.37 7.08
N ASP A 612 0.21 31.72 6.13
CA ASP A 612 0.02 30.28 6.08
C ASP A 612 0.94 29.65 5.03
N ALA A 613 1.59 28.55 5.38
CA ALA A 613 2.48 27.81 4.50
C ALA A 613 1.93 26.41 4.23
N TYR A 614 1.84 26.04 2.95
CA TYR A 614 1.27 24.78 2.50
C TYR A 614 2.24 24.02 1.61
N ARG A 615 2.12 22.69 1.64
CA ARG A 615 2.74 21.78 0.68
C ARG A 615 1.69 20.97 -0.06
N SER A 616 2.05 20.44 -1.22
CA SER A 616 1.19 19.55 -2.00
C SER A 616 2.01 18.62 -2.90
N ALA A 617 1.52 17.40 -3.13
CA ALA A 617 2.09 16.48 -4.11
C ALA A 617 1.58 16.73 -5.55
N ASN A 618 0.35 17.22 -5.71
CA ASN A 618 -0.36 17.26 -7.01
C ASN A 618 -0.72 18.67 -7.52
N GLY A 619 -0.71 19.68 -6.64
CA GLY A 619 -1.00 21.09 -6.94
C GLY A 619 -2.45 21.49 -6.65
N SER A 620 -3.31 20.52 -6.31
CA SER A 620 -4.74 20.71 -6.03
C SER A 620 -5.11 20.39 -4.58
N SER A 621 -4.47 19.41 -3.95
CA SER A 621 -4.69 18.99 -2.57
C SER A 621 -3.59 19.54 -1.67
N TRP A 622 -3.90 20.56 -0.88
CA TRP A 622 -2.93 21.28 -0.06
C TRP A 622 -2.96 20.85 1.41
N THR A 623 -1.79 20.57 1.97
CA THR A 623 -1.59 20.31 3.41
C THR A 623 -0.96 21.54 4.05
N LEU A 624 -1.60 22.08 5.09
CA LEU A 624 -1.02 23.16 5.90
C LEU A 624 0.18 22.61 6.68
N VAL A 625 1.34 23.23 6.50
CA VAL A 625 2.57 22.93 7.26
C VAL A 625 2.62 23.78 8.52
N GLY A 626 2.22 25.04 8.44
CA GLY A 626 2.13 25.90 9.61
C GLY A 626 1.61 27.30 9.30
N THR A 627 1.26 28.01 10.36
CA THR A 627 0.81 29.40 10.35
C THR A 627 1.69 30.21 11.30
N ASP A 628 2.01 31.44 10.93
CA ASP A 628 2.60 32.40 11.86
C ASP A 628 2.11 33.84 11.61
N THR A 629 2.22 34.69 12.62
CA THR A 629 1.94 36.13 12.52
C THR A 629 3.26 36.89 12.43
N ILE A 630 3.56 37.41 11.24
CA ILE A 630 4.77 38.17 10.95
C ILE A 630 4.35 39.58 10.59
N ALA A 631 4.60 40.52 11.51
CA ALA A 631 4.38 41.93 11.25
C ALA A 631 5.30 42.39 10.12
N MET A 632 4.75 42.65 8.94
CA MET A 632 5.49 43.24 7.81
C MET A 632 4.75 44.46 7.31
N GLY A 633 5.46 45.38 6.65
CA GLY A 633 4.86 46.50 5.93
C GLY A 633 3.76 46.11 4.93
N SER A 634 2.99 47.10 4.48
CA SER A 634 1.91 46.92 3.52
C SER A 634 2.40 46.45 2.15
N THR A 635 3.66 46.72 1.80
CA THR A 635 4.31 46.25 0.59
C THR A 635 5.47 45.33 0.98
N VAL A 636 5.50 44.14 0.38
CA VAL A 636 6.49 43.09 0.61
C VAL A 636 7.08 42.62 -0.73
N ASN A 637 8.18 41.88 -0.67
CA ASN A 637 8.75 41.21 -1.82
C ASN A 637 8.35 39.73 -1.79
N VAL A 638 7.73 39.23 -2.86
CA VAL A 638 7.27 37.85 -2.97
C VAL A 638 7.93 37.18 -4.16
N GLY A 639 8.41 35.95 -3.99
CA GLY A 639 9.19 35.32 -5.06
C GLY A 639 9.79 33.96 -4.74
N LEU A 640 10.75 33.58 -5.56
CA LEU A 640 11.47 32.32 -5.55
C LEU A 640 12.83 32.52 -4.90
N ALA A 641 13.12 31.77 -3.83
CA ALA A 641 14.34 31.87 -3.05
C ALA A 641 15.16 30.59 -3.16
N LEU A 642 16.48 30.75 -3.36
CA LEU A 642 17.43 29.64 -3.47
C LEU A 642 18.74 29.92 -2.73
N THR A 643 19.12 29.04 -1.80
CA THR A 643 20.47 28.99 -1.23
C THR A 643 21.11 27.62 -1.46
N SER A 644 22.39 27.60 -1.79
CA SER A 644 23.17 26.36 -1.92
C SER A 644 23.56 25.75 -0.57
N HIS A 645 23.49 26.53 0.51
CA HIS A 645 24.06 26.19 1.82
C HIS A 645 25.57 25.87 1.75
N ASP A 646 26.23 26.34 0.70
CA ASP A 646 27.67 26.29 0.48
C ASP A 646 28.02 27.58 -0.26
N ASN A 647 28.52 28.57 0.49
CA ASN A 647 28.71 29.91 -0.07
C ASN A 647 29.74 29.95 -1.21
N SER A 648 30.54 28.90 -1.38
CA SER A 648 31.54 28.81 -2.45
C SER A 648 31.00 28.25 -3.79
N ARG A 649 29.75 27.76 -3.81
CA ARG A 649 29.14 27.06 -4.95
C ARG A 649 27.72 27.53 -5.21
N LEU A 650 27.30 27.53 -6.48
CA LEU A 650 25.91 27.76 -6.86
C LEU A 650 25.12 26.46 -6.74
N ALA A 651 23.89 26.55 -6.24
CA ALA A 651 22.85 25.56 -6.52
C ALA A 651 21.96 26.08 -7.65
N THR A 652 21.26 25.18 -8.34
CA THR A 652 20.28 25.51 -9.38
C THR A 652 18.93 24.92 -9.01
N ALA A 653 17.87 25.72 -9.04
CA ALA A 653 16.49 25.26 -8.88
C ALA A 653 15.63 25.67 -10.06
N THR A 654 14.73 24.78 -10.47
CA THR A 654 13.69 25.09 -11.45
C THR A 654 12.35 25.20 -10.76
N PHE A 655 11.54 26.18 -11.17
CA PHE A 655 10.20 26.39 -10.68
C PHE A 655 9.25 26.52 -11.86
N ASP A 656 8.20 25.71 -11.87
CA ASP A 656 7.10 25.80 -12.83
C ASP A 656 5.79 26.09 -12.11
N ASN A 657 4.76 26.45 -12.88
CA ASN A 657 3.46 26.85 -12.34
C ASN A 657 3.55 27.97 -11.28
N VAL A 658 4.49 28.90 -11.49
CA VAL A 658 4.71 30.04 -10.60
C VAL A 658 3.57 31.04 -10.80
N ARG A 659 2.76 31.20 -9.75
CA ARG A 659 1.64 32.15 -9.74
C ARG A 659 1.70 32.98 -8.47
N VAL A 660 1.90 34.29 -8.65
CA VAL A 660 1.67 35.28 -7.60
C VAL A 660 0.30 35.89 -7.86
N THR A 661 -0.58 35.76 -6.88
CA THR A 661 -1.87 36.45 -6.89
C THR A 661 -1.79 37.50 -5.81
N GLN A 662 -1.71 38.77 -6.22
CA GLN A 662 -2.10 39.83 -5.30
C GLN A 662 -3.56 39.59 -4.98
N GLY A 663 -3.85 39.34 -3.70
CA GLY A 663 -5.19 39.52 -3.23
C GLY A 663 -5.49 40.98 -3.49
N THR A 664 -6.50 41.27 -4.31
CA THR A 664 -7.31 42.44 -3.96
C THR A 664 -7.58 42.26 -2.47
N ALA A 665 -7.23 43.27 -1.66
CA ALA A 665 -7.75 43.36 -0.29
C ALA A 665 -9.19 42.85 -0.39
N PRO A 666 -9.57 41.83 0.41
CA PRO A 666 -10.76 41.02 0.16
C PRO A 666 -11.85 41.99 -0.29
N PRO A 667 -12.42 41.80 -1.50
CA PRO A 667 -13.20 42.82 -2.20
C PRO A 667 -14.06 43.48 -1.15
N PRO A 668 -13.88 44.79 -0.88
CA PRO A 668 -14.18 45.44 0.39
C PRO A 668 -15.40 44.76 0.95
N THR A 669 -15.20 43.90 1.97
CA THR A 669 -16.14 42.80 2.31
C THR A 669 -17.52 43.32 2.05
N THR A 670 -18.14 42.93 0.94
CA THR A 670 -19.47 43.48 0.66
C THR A 670 -20.27 43.02 1.85
N PRO A 671 -20.77 43.97 2.69
CA PRO A 671 -21.40 43.60 3.94
C PRO A 671 -22.47 42.58 3.62
N LEU A 672 -22.76 41.69 4.56
CA LEU A 672 -23.93 40.83 4.39
C LEU A 672 -25.15 41.69 3.99
N PRO A 673 -26.09 41.18 3.19
CA PRO A 673 -27.19 41.98 2.69
C PRO A 673 -27.96 42.62 3.84
N SER A 674 -28.61 43.76 3.59
CA SER A 674 -29.40 44.47 4.62
C SER A 674 -30.31 43.51 5.40
N GLY A 675 -30.29 43.62 6.72
CA GLY A 675 -31.00 42.72 7.64
C GLY A 675 -30.19 41.52 8.14
N TRP A 676 -29.02 41.23 7.55
CA TRP A 676 -28.10 40.22 8.07
C TRP A 676 -27.03 40.84 8.98
N SER A 677 -26.64 40.08 10.00
CA SER A 677 -25.52 40.33 10.91
C SER A 677 -24.63 39.10 10.98
N SER A 678 -23.41 39.22 11.50
CA SER A 678 -22.63 38.03 11.86
C SER A 678 -21.84 38.21 13.13
N ARG A 679 -21.53 37.10 13.80
CA ARG A 679 -20.65 37.07 14.97
C ARG A 679 -20.14 35.67 15.26
N ASP A 680 -19.03 35.61 16.00
CA ASP A 680 -18.60 34.39 16.67
C ASP A 680 -19.49 34.10 17.88
N LEU A 681 -19.84 32.83 18.05
CA LEU A 681 -20.62 32.32 19.17
C LEU A 681 -19.77 31.29 19.93
N GLY A 682 -19.57 31.54 21.22
CA GLY A 682 -18.72 30.72 22.10
C GLY A 682 -17.22 30.96 21.94
N ALA A 683 -16.42 30.01 22.45
CA ALA A 683 -14.96 30.12 22.52
C ALA A 683 -14.29 29.64 21.22
N VAL A 684 -14.34 30.47 20.17
CA VAL A 684 -13.89 30.10 18.82
C VAL A 684 -12.36 30.04 18.64
N GLY A 685 -11.61 30.80 19.45
CA GLY A 685 -10.15 30.87 19.41
C GLY A 685 -9.55 31.65 18.21
N ALA A 686 -10.32 31.89 17.15
CA ALA A 686 -9.96 32.79 16.06
C ALA A 686 -11.22 33.50 15.55
N THR A 687 -11.12 34.81 15.30
CA THR A 687 -12.26 35.63 14.87
C THR A 687 -12.73 35.22 13.49
N GLY A 688 -13.98 34.80 13.38
CA GLY A 688 -14.63 34.47 12.12
C GLY A 688 -15.05 35.71 11.33
N SER A 689 -15.54 35.48 10.11
CA SER A 689 -16.08 36.55 9.26
C SER A 689 -17.16 36.02 8.33
N ALA A 690 -18.00 36.94 7.84
CA ALA A 690 -19.00 36.63 6.83
C ALA A 690 -19.15 37.79 5.85
N SER A 691 -19.27 37.48 4.57
CA SER A 691 -19.50 38.45 3.50
C SER A 691 -20.40 37.83 2.41
N ALA A 692 -21.04 38.67 1.60
CA ALA A 692 -21.85 38.20 0.49
C ALA A 692 -21.61 39.04 -0.77
N SER A 693 -21.31 38.38 -1.89
CA SER A 693 -21.16 39.04 -3.18
C SER A 693 -21.91 38.25 -4.25
N THR A 694 -22.67 38.95 -5.09
CA THR A 694 -23.40 38.34 -6.23
C THR A 694 -24.23 37.09 -5.84
N GLY A 695 -24.91 37.12 -4.68
CA GLY A 695 -25.73 35.99 -4.20
C GLY A 695 -24.96 34.83 -3.56
N VAL A 696 -23.63 34.91 -3.47
CA VAL A 696 -22.76 33.92 -2.82
C VAL A 696 -22.32 34.46 -1.45
N TYR A 697 -22.60 33.71 -0.41
CA TYR A 697 -22.15 33.99 0.96
C TYR A 697 -20.86 33.22 1.23
N THR A 698 -19.85 33.90 1.75
CA THR A 698 -18.62 33.29 2.25
C THR A 698 -18.59 33.45 3.75
N VAL A 699 -18.54 32.33 4.48
CA VAL A 699 -18.53 32.33 5.95
C VAL A 699 -17.27 31.60 6.41
N ARG A 700 -16.46 32.29 7.23
CA ARG A 700 -15.27 31.75 7.88
C ARG A 700 -15.55 31.56 9.35
N GLY A 701 -15.40 30.33 9.83
CA GLY A 701 -15.67 29.98 11.22
C GLY A 701 -14.59 29.13 11.84
N ALA A 702 -14.27 29.41 13.09
CA ALA A 702 -13.43 28.59 13.95
C ALA A 702 -14.25 28.08 15.14
N GLY A 703 -13.72 27.09 15.84
CA GLY A 703 -14.30 26.62 17.10
C GLY A 703 -14.20 25.12 17.28
N ALA A 704 -14.35 24.68 18.53
CA ALA A 704 -14.16 23.28 18.91
C ALA A 704 -15.26 22.38 18.32
N ASP A 705 -16.53 22.77 18.46
CA ASP A 705 -17.66 22.09 17.81
C ASP A 705 -18.97 22.89 17.95
N ILE A 706 -20.01 22.49 17.21
CA ILE A 706 -21.42 22.81 17.48
C ILE A 706 -22.07 21.55 18.05
N TRP A 707 -21.80 21.27 19.33
CA TRP A 707 -22.20 20.04 20.01
C TRP A 707 -22.22 20.23 21.54
N GLY A 708 -22.53 19.16 22.29
CA GLY A 708 -22.41 19.11 23.75
C GLY A 708 -23.39 20.05 24.40
N THR A 709 -22.95 20.81 25.42
CA THR A 709 -23.72 21.83 26.18
C THR A 709 -23.44 23.28 25.76
N ALA A 710 -22.44 23.53 24.89
CA ALA A 710 -22.07 24.87 24.43
C ALA A 710 -21.45 24.84 23.02
N ASP A 711 -21.90 25.73 22.14
CA ASP A 711 -21.43 25.86 20.76
C ASP A 711 -20.16 26.73 20.66
N ALA A 712 -19.29 26.45 19.69
CA ALA A 712 -18.17 27.28 19.27
C ALA A 712 -18.09 27.35 17.72
N PHE A 713 -18.55 28.45 17.12
CA PHE A 713 -18.62 28.62 15.66
C PHE A 713 -18.84 30.08 15.22
N HIS A 714 -18.78 30.37 13.91
CA HIS A 714 -19.20 31.66 13.34
C HIS A 714 -20.60 31.58 12.72
N PHE A 715 -21.45 32.56 13.01
CA PHE A 715 -22.84 32.59 12.57
C PHE A 715 -23.14 33.88 11.80
N ALA A 716 -23.57 33.74 10.54
CA ALA A 716 -24.16 34.82 9.75
C ALA A 716 -25.68 34.65 9.77
N TYR A 717 -26.43 35.64 10.24
CA TYR A 717 -27.84 35.45 10.61
C TYR A 717 -28.70 36.70 10.44
N ARG A 718 -30.00 36.50 10.42
CA ARG A 718 -31.02 37.54 10.62
C ARG A 718 -32.04 37.10 11.66
N GLU A 719 -32.72 38.04 12.28
CA GLU A 719 -33.84 37.75 13.19
C GLU A 719 -35.13 37.61 12.39
N ILE A 720 -35.94 36.61 12.72
CA ILE A 720 -37.31 36.44 12.22
C ILE A 720 -38.27 36.30 13.41
N SER A 721 -39.55 36.61 13.19
CA SER A 721 -40.60 36.45 14.20
C SER A 721 -41.63 35.43 13.71
N GLY A 722 -41.91 34.43 14.54
CA GLY A 722 -42.86 33.35 14.25
C GLY A 722 -42.27 32.20 13.43
N ASP A 723 -43.11 31.63 12.58
CA ASP A 723 -42.79 30.54 11.66
C ASP A 723 -41.92 31.04 10.51
N GLY A 724 -41.14 30.14 9.91
CA GLY A 724 -40.29 30.52 8.79
C GLY A 724 -39.40 29.40 8.30
N ARG A 725 -38.78 29.62 7.15
CA ARG A 725 -37.95 28.63 6.45
C ARG A 725 -36.63 29.24 6.03
N ILE A 726 -35.55 28.48 6.15
CA ILE A 726 -34.25 28.81 5.57
C ILE A 726 -33.81 27.68 4.63
N VAL A 727 -33.37 28.04 3.43
CA VAL A 727 -32.83 27.16 2.40
C VAL A 727 -31.47 27.70 1.96
N ALA A 728 -30.49 26.83 1.78
CA ALA A 728 -29.23 27.18 1.13
C ALA A 728 -28.62 25.97 0.42
N ARG A 729 -27.82 26.20 -0.62
CA ARG A 729 -26.87 25.22 -1.12
C ARG A 729 -25.49 25.52 -0.54
N VAL A 730 -24.95 24.58 0.23
CA VAL A 730 -23.53 24.60 0.63
C VAL A 730 -22.74 24.21 -0.61
N THR A 731 -21.99 25.13 -1.21
CA THR A 731 -21.24 24.86 -2.44
C THR A 731 -19.85 24.29 -2.17
N GLY A 732 -19.29 24.57 -1.00
CA GLY A 732 -18.00 24.04 -0.57
C GLY A 732 -17.75 24.28 0.91
N LEU A 733 -16.93 23.42 1.51
CA LEU A 733 -16.42 23.51 2.87
C LEU A 733 -14.97 23.00 2.88
N ASN A 734 -14.03 23.79 3.41
CA ASN A 734 -12.65 23.34 3.56
C ASN A 734 -12.57 22.20 4.59
N ASP A 735 -11.85 21.14 4.25
CA ASP A 735 -11.61 20.00 5.13
C ASP A 735 -10.50 20.30 6.16
N THR A 736 -10.85 21.11 7.17
CA THR A 736 -9.96 21.35 8.33
C THR A 736 -9.97 20.19 9.31
N HIS A 737 -11.02 19.38 9.29
CA HIS A 737 -11.22 18.19 10.10
C HIS A 737 -12.44 17.44 9.55
N ARG A 738 -12.45 16.10 9.65
CA ARG A 738 -13.57 15.26 9.16
C ARG A 738 -14.95 15.66 9.70
N TRP A 739 -15.00 16.29 10.88
CA TRP A 739 -16.21 16.79 11.55
C TRP A 739 -16.44 18.31 11.46
N ALA A 740 -15.68 19.03 10.63
CA ALA A 740 -16.01 20.42 10.28
C ALA A 740 -17.44 20.49 9.75
N LYS A 741 -18.16 21.60 10.01
CA LYS A 741 -19.59 21.71 9.68
C LYS A 741 -19.88 23.00 8.95
N ALA A 742 -20.72 22.90 7.93
CA ALA A 742 -21.35 24.04 7.26
C ALA A 742 -22.83 23.71 7.01
N GLY A 743 -23.72 24.67 7.24
CA GLY A 743 -25.13 24.48 6.97
C GLY A 743 -26.01 25.63 7.43
N VAL A 744 -27.32 25.38 7.46
CA VAL A 744 -28.33 26.35 7.91
C VAL A 744 -28.75 26.04 9.34
N MET A 745 -29.05 27.07 10.12
CA MET A 745 -29.42 26.97 11.53
C MET A 745 -30.59 27.90 11.87
N ILE A 746 -31.50 27.42 12.72
CA ILE A 746 -32.47 28.21 13.48
C ILE A 746 -32.07 28.10 14.96
N ARG A 747 -31.83 29.23 15.63
CA ARG A 747 -31.43 29.27 17.05
C ARG A 747 -32.19 30.34 17.82
N GLU A 748 -32.49 30.06 19.08
CA GLU A 748 -33.27 30.97 19.92
C GLU A 748 -32.50 32.21 20.38
N SER A 749 -31.24 32.06 20.76
CA SER A 749 -30.41 33.16 21.27
C SER A 749 -28.98 33.10 20.73
N LEU A 750 -28.24 34.20 20.86
CA LEU A 750 -26.84 34.30 20.45
C LEU A 750 -25.87 33.90 21.59
N THR A 751 -26.32 33.07 22.53
CA THR A 751 -25.46 32.52 23.61
C THR A 751 -24.99 31.12 23.22
N ALA A 752 -23.81 30.69 23.70
CA ALA A 752 -23.24 29.39 23.33
C ALA A 752 -24.14 28.19 23.72
N GLY A 753 -24.93 28.30 24.78
CA GLY A 753 -25.85 27.23 25.22
C GLY A 753 -27.25 27.30 24.58
N SER A 754 -27.46 28.12 23.53
CA SER A 754 -28.80 28.31 22.96
C SER A 754 -29.42 27.02 22.45
N ARG A 755 -30.73 26.85 22.66
CA ARG A 755 -31.54 25.92 21.87
C ARG A 755 -31.37 26.23 20.39
N HIS A 756 -31.18 25.19 19.57
CA HIS A 756 -31.01 25.33 18.13
C HIS A 756 -31.40 24.07 17.37
N ALA A 757 -31.60 24.22 16.08
CA ALA A 757 -31.69 23.16 15.09
C ALA A 757 -30.82 23.57 13.89
N MET A 758 -30.06 22.63 13.34
CA MET A 758 -29.23 22.85 12.16
C MET A 758 -29.28 21.66 11.22
N MET A 759 -29.28 21.93 9.92
CA MET A 759 -29.03 20.93 8.89
C MET A 759 -27.67 21.22 8.27
N VAL A 760 -26.75 20.25 8.35
CA VAL A 760 -25.33 20.44 8.02
C VAL A 760 -24.76 19.38 7.11
N THR A 761 -23.66 19.72 6.44
CA THR A 761 -22.74 18.82 5.76
C THR A 761 -21.36 18.86 6.42
N SER A 762 -20.65 17.73 6.39
CA SER A 762 -19.26 17.58 6.81
C SER A 762 -18.38 17.02 5.69
N PRO A 763 -17.05 17.26 5.69
CA PRO A 763 -16.16 16.78 4.63
C PRO A 763 -16.14 15.26 4.46
N SER A 764 -16.25 14.50 5.55
CA SER A 764 -16.19 13.02 5.49
C SER A 764 -17.22 12.29 6.37
N MET A 765 -18.04 13.01 7.14
CA MET A 765 -19.05 12.41 8.02
C MET A 765 -20.48 12.51 7.48
N GLY A 766 -20.66 13.04 6.27
CA GLY A 766 -21.95 13.18 5.62
C GLY A 766 -22.81 14.33 6.15
N MET A 767 -24.11 14.20 5.94
CA MET A 767 -25.14 15.16 6.30
C MET A 767 -25.78 14.80 7.64
N ALA A 768 -26.23 15.79 8.42
CA ALA A 768 -26.93 15.53 9.68
C ALA A 768 -27.92 16.63 10.05
N PHE A 769 -29.05 16.22 10.63
CA PHE A 769 -29.96 17.08 11.38
C PHE A 769 -29.54 17.10 12.85
N GLN A 770 -28.80 18.13 13.25
CA GLN A 770 -28.29 18.30 14.63
C GLN A 770 -29.12 19.34 15.39
N ARG A 771 -29.36 19.11 16.69
CA ARG A 771 -30.22 19.99 17.49
C ARG A 771 -29.95 19.92 18.98
N ARG A 772 -30.26 21.02 19.65
CA ARG A 772 -30.26 21.17 21.11
C ARG A 772 -31.67 21.57 21.57
N PRO A 773 -32.46 20.63 22.15
CA PRO A 773 -33.84 20.91 22.53
C PRO A 773 -34.01 21.83 23.76
N SER A 774 -33.03 21.85 24.67
CA SER A 774 -33.07 22.64 25.91
C SER A 774 -31.82 23.52 26.07
N THR A 775 -31.97 24.71 26.64
CA THR A 775 -30.85 25.63 26.88
C THR A 775 -29.78 24.96 27.73
N SER A 776 -28.55 24.98 27.26
CA SER A 776 -27.37 24.32 27.84
C SER A 776 -27.54 22.80 28.07
N GLY A 777 -28.54 22.15 27.46
CA GLY A 777 -28.70 20.70 27.49
C GLY A 777 -27.90 20.00 26.40
N GLU A 778 -27.83 18.67 26.44
CA GLU A 778 -27.06 17.90 25.44
C GLU A 778 -27.63 18.01 24.02
N SER A 779 -26.71 17.99 23.05
CA SER A 779 -27.04 17.97 21.62
C SER A 779 -27.34 16.54 21.15
N VAL A 780 -28.26 16.41 20.19
CA VAL A 780 -28.61 15.13 19.56
C VAL A 780 -28.64 15.29 18.05
N GLN A 781 -28.60 14.18 17.32
CA GLN A 781 -28.65 14.21 15.85
C GLN A 781 -29.45 13.06 15.25
N THR A 782 -29.91 13.29 14.01
CA THR A 782 -30.38 12.26 13.09
C THR A 782 -29.48 12.30 11.86
N ALA A 783 -28.91 11.15 11.46
CA ALA A 783 -28.05 11.07 10.28
C ALA A 783 -28.85 11.27 9.00
N GLY A 784 -28.31 12.06 8.06
CA GLY A 784 -28.79 12.17 6.68
C GLY A 784 -27.95 11.33 5.73
N SER A 785 -27.89 11.74 4.47
CA SER A 785 -27.06 11.11 3.45
C SER A 785 -25.55 11.19 3.76
N GLY A 786 -24.77 10.23 3.25
CA GLY A 786 -23.29 10.21 3.38
C GLY A 786 -22.56 11.23 2.48
N SER A 787 -23.25 12.27 2.00
CA SER A 787 -22.72 13.18 0.98
C SER A 787 -22.03 14.41 1.59
N ALA A 788 -20.90 14.80 0.99
CA ALA A 788 -20.25 16.08 1.25
C ALA A 788 -20.75 17.16 0.28
N ALA A 789 -20.41 18.42 0.55
CA ALA A 789 -20.69 19.54 -0.36
C ALA A 789 -20.21 19.25 -1.81
N PRO A 790 -20.95 19.67 -2.85
CA PRO A 790 -22.11 20.56 -2.77
C PRO A 790 -23.42 19.84 -2.41
N GLN A 791 -24.16 20.36 -1.43
CA GLN A 791 -25.47 19.83 -1.01
C GLN A 791 -26.43 20.94 -0.63
N TRP A 792 -27.73 20.72 -0.87
CA TRP A 792 -28.79 21.61 -0.41
C TRP A 792 -29.28 21.21 0.99
N VAL A 793 -29.45 22.21 1.84
CA VAL A 793 -29.92 22.08 3.22
C VAL A 793 -31.08 23.03 3.45
N ALA A 794 -32.08 22.58 4.20
CA ALA A 794 -33.20 23.42 4.60
C ALA A 794 -33.68 23.12 6.03
N LEU A 795 -34.16 24.16 6.69
CA LEU A 795 -34.93 24.06 7.94
C LEU A 795 -36.23 24.83 7.80
N GLU A 796 -37.30 24.26 8.33
CA GLU A 796 -38.62 24.89 8.42
C GLU A 796 -39.10 24.83 9.86
N ARG A 797 -39.53 25.97 10.40
CA ARG A 797 -40.16 26.09 11.72
C ARG A 797 -41.65 26.32 11.55
N SER A 798 -42.46 25.45 12.17
CA SER A 798 -43.90 25.64 12.36
C SER A 798 -44.27 25.48 13.83
N GLY A 799 -44.66 26.59 14.47
CA GLY A 799 -44.81 26.72 15.91
C GLY A 799 -43.52 26.35 16.65
N ASN A 800 -43.60 25.25 17.41
CA ASN A 800 -42.46 24.68 18.14
C ASN A 800 -41.83 23.47 17.43
N VAL A 801 -42.26 23.12 16.22
CA VAL A 801 -41.71 21.99 15.48
C VAL A 801 -40.76 22.50 14.41
N ILE A 802 -39.55 21.94 14.37
CA ILE A 802 -38.57 22.20 13.32
C ILE A 802 -38.37 20.94 12.47
N PHE A 803 -38.48 21.10 11.16
CA PHE A 803 -38.26 20.07 10.15
C PHE A 803 -36.94 20.34 9.41
N ALA A 804 -36.13 19.31 9.23
CA ALA A 804 -34.85 19.39 8.53
C ALA A 804 -34.89 18.56 7.25
N HIS A 805 -34.51 19.18 6.13
CA HIS A 805 -34.52 18.55 4.83
C HIS A 805 -33.16 18.67 4.14
N GLU A 806 -32.83 17.66 3.34
CA GLU A 806 -31.67 17.65 2.45
C GLU A 806 -32.09 17.46 0.99
N SER A 807 -31.25 17.91 0.05
CA SER A 807 -31.44 17.67 -1.37
C SER A 807 -30.11 17.70 -2.13
N SER A 808 -29.99 16.86 -3.15
CA SER A 808 -28.84 16.90 -4.08
C SER A 808 -29.01 17.90 -5.22
N ASN A 809 -30.24 18.36 -5.50
CA ASN A 809 -30.57 19.18 -6.67
C ASN A 809 -31.37 20.45 -6.36
N GLY A 810 -31.81 20.65 -5.12
CA GLY A 810 -32.59 21.82 -4.68
C GLY A 810 -34.06 21.77 -5.07
N VAL A 811 -34.49 20.71 -5.76
CA VAL A 811 -35.86 20.50 -6.25
C VAL A 811 -36.54 19.36 -5.50
N ASN A 812 -35.88 18.21 -5.40
CA ASN A 812 -36.39 17.04 -4.70
C ASN A 812 -35.84 17.02 -3.27
N TRP A 813 -36.71 17.21 -2.28
CA TRP A 813 -36.33 17.33 -0.88
C TRP A 813 -36.69 16.07 -0.09
N THR A 814 -35.74 15.58 0.70
CA THR A 814 -35.92 14.46 1.62
C THR A 814 -35.97 14.99 3.05
N LEU A 815 -37.01 14.62 3.81
CA LEU A 815 -37.08 14.90 5.24
C LEU A 815 -36.08 13.99 6.00
N VAL A 816 -35.09 14.60 6.64
CA VAL A 816 -34.11 13.90 7.49
C VAL A 816 -34.70 13.66 8.89
N GLY A 817 -35.49 14.60 9.40
CA GLY A 817 -36.21 14.43 10.65
C GLY A 817 -36.92 15.70 11.11
N SER A 818 -37.70 15.58 12.17
CA SER A 818 -38.38 16.70 12.84
C SER A 818 -38.20 16.63 14.36
N GLN A 819 -38.29 17.77 15.03
CA GLN A 819 -38.16 17.86 16.48
C GLN A 819 -39.02 18.99 17.04
N THR A 820 -39.73 18.72 18.14
CA THR A 820 -40.33 19.80 18.94
C THR A 820 -39.23 20.46 19.78
N ILE A 821 -38.98 21.74 19.55
CA ILE A 821 -38.10 22.62 20.29
C ILE A 821 -38.90 23.88 20.61
N ALA A 822 -39.30 24.03 21.88
CA ALA A 822 -39.99 25.23 22.32
C ALA A 822 -39.02 26.43 22.24
N MET A 823 -39.18 27.29 21.25
CA MET A 823 -38.37 28.50 21.08
C MET A 823 -39.25 29.74 21.25
N ASN A 824 -38.62 30.85 21.63
CA ASN A 824 -39.27 32.17 21.64
C ASN A 824 -39.89 32.53 20.28
N GLN A 825 -40.81 33.50 20.30
CA GLN A 825 -41.43 34.03 19.09
C GLN A 825 -40.38 34.56 18.11
N ASN A 826 -39.40 35.33 18.61
CA ASN A 826 -38.27 35.78 17.82
C ASN A 826 -37.10 34.79 17.90
N VAL A 827 -36.50 34.49 16.75
CA VAL A 827 -35.33 33.59 16.62
C VAL A 827 -34.37 34.09 15.56
N TYR A 828 -33.14 33.59 15.60
CA TYR A 828 -32.11 33.87 14.63
C TYR A 828 -31.98 32.72 13.63
N VAL A 829 -32.04 33.04 12.34
CA VAL A 829 -31.92 32.08 11.25
C VAL A 829 -30.75 32.47 10.35
N GLY A 830 -29.95 31.49 9.94
CA GLY A 830 -28.72 31.82 9.23
C GLY A 830 -27.80 30.65 8.87
N LEU A 831 -26.58 31.02 8.47
CA LEU A 831 -25.51 30.14 8.02
C LEU A 831 -24.50 29.93 9.16
N ALA A 832 -24.26 28.67 9.51
CA ALA A 832 -23.38 28.28 10.61
C ALA A 832 -22.15 27.54 10.09
N VAL A 833 -20.96 27.93 10.54
CA VAL A 833 -19.69 27.30 10.14
C VAL A 833 -18.75 27.09 11.34
N THR A 834 -18.26 25.86 11.52
CA THR A 834 -17.19 25.53 12.48
C THR A 834 -16.12 24.66 11.83
N SER A 835 -14.86 24.90 12.19
CA SER A 835 -13.70 24.13 11.73
C SER A 835 -13.51 22.81 12.47
N HIS A 836 -14.19 22.65 13.61
CA HIS A 836 -13.96 21.59 14.58
C HIS A 836 -12.52 21.59 15.16
N VAL A 837 -11.81 22.70 15.01
CA VAL A 837 -10.47 22.93 15.53
C VAL A 837 -10.43 24.35 16.07
N GLN A 838 -10.47 24.49 17.40
CA GLN A 838 -10.41 25.79 18.06
C GLN A 838 -9.18 26.60 17.59
N GLY A 839 -9.36 27.88 17.27
CA GLY A 839 -8.28 28.74 16.78
C GLY A 839 -7.93 28.60 15.29
N THR A 840 -8.51 27.64 14.57
CA THR A 840 -8.30 27.46 13.13
C THR A 840 -9.57 27.83 12.38
N LEU A 841 -9.50 28.76 11.41
CA LEU A 841 -10.63 29.09 10.55
C LEU A 841 -10.80 28.04 9.45
N THR A 842 -12.03 27.55 9.27
CA THR A 842 -12.47 26.92 8.01
C THR A 842 -13.29 27.91 7.21
N THR A 843 -13.36 27.73 5.89
CA THR A 843 -14.19 28.54 5.00
C THR A 843 -15.27 27.65 4.40
N ALA A 844 -16.51 28.11 4.43
CA ALA A 844 -17.60 27.55 3.66
C ALA A 844 -18.22 28.61 2.74
N THR A 845 -18.68 28.17 1.57
CA THR A 845 -19.39 29.00 0.60
C THR A 845 -20.81 28.49 0.44
N PHE A 846 -21.76 29.42 0.33
CA PHE A 846 -23.18 29.14 0.16
C PHE A 846 -23.72 29.97 -1.01
N ASP A 847 -24.63 29.39 -1.78
CA ASP A 847 -25.47 30.14 -2.71
C ASP A 847 -26.93 29.74 -2.56
N ASN A 848 -27.81 30.42 -3.29
CA ASN A 848 -29.27 30.21 -3.20
C ASN A 848 -29.79 30.28 -1.76
N VAL A 849 -29.26 31.23 -0.98
CA VAL A 849 -29.67 31.45 0.41
C VAL A 849 -31.00 32.21 0.42
N ILE A 850 -32.05 31.52 0.82
CA ILE A 850 -33.42 32.03 0.89
C ILE A 850 -33.90 31.90 2.33
N VAL A 851 -34.48 32.98 2.86
CA VAL A 851 -35.15 32.97 4.16
C VAL A 851 -36.53 33.58 3.97
N GLU A 852 -37.56 32.78 4.25
CA GLU A 852 -38.99 33.08 4.07
C GLU A 852 -39.72 33.11 5.40
#